data_AF-A0A2D5QSE1-F1
#
_entry.id   AF-A0A2D5QSE1-F1
#
_cell.length_a   1.000
_cell.length_b   1.000
_cell.length_c   1.000
_cell.angle_alpha   90.00
_cell.angle_beta   90.00
_cell.angle_gamma   90.00
#
_symmetry.space_group_name_H-M   'P 1'
#
loop_
_entity.id
_entity.type
_entity.pdbx_description
1 polymer ?
#
loop_
_entity_poly.entity_id
_entity_poly.type
_entity_poly.pdbx_seq_one_letter_code
_entity_poly.pdbx_strand_id
1 'polypeptide(L)'
;MMMPPIRNRAMSQPLNEHITSPRFGSLLKQCLMLASLITCFSIACDDETTFNGGGSPEINVSPNPITLTAVPVGETTSKTVSIKNIGEGTLRIVDMYLSSELSSLEFSLVMPEGIDNNFALEPDESMEFLINYSPSNEGLDQGRLVIVNNGLSAAQTDNITNVPIETTIGQSDLIYDTRAVFVLNPCDSNDINWHEFRNFGVVPVTLQSASLTQESSSAFSIENFEILRSGTTEAEAVEAIAGLAIRQGDSFRVGISYTPGARGAAEGTLLVSYDGDNGSPLRVELSGIEFQPLVDISPAAIEFGPHDLGVESPITTVTLTNNGLDPLNIEQLGLAVNAPELNAQFTLHDVDIPAVIEPEASFSFGVSYTPAMPGGHRTAVSIAFGECQGQVSVPLSGRLKQPCIQTTPEAVDFRVVAQGQPSAPFLVEVLNCGDAPLDITDVGLSSQTDGFSWRWVDQNLTIPFVLDTRMTQLIEVSFQNNGLSEGAQAMDSLVIENSSPDTPTLTVPLSVTGGGSPSCEMQIIPNRMNFGLVTRGRSVTRQLRAVNRGTGSCDLQEQTIDPLIPIPIPGLGDVFFELTQPIAGNQAAAGQFLPFEITYTPELFNQDSATYTLNYFDPFTNQAKMAQASLSGISGESNIEVIPGRLDFGQVTAGDCASREEKVTVYNTGIVDLCITGLSLEGPNCSEFLITNRPIADQDGCIVVTRNSPAEVNLVYEPGNLGGDQCELVFVSDAADAPELRVPLEGEGVSNSNQVDEFVQTSGQTVDVLFVIDNSGSMSEEQENLADNFARFINGAQQFQNDYQIGVVTTDMDDGNDSGRLQGSPRIMARSPSVGSQFGNTADVGTGGSGTEKGLAAAQAALSDPLIFDTGLACSSDNDCVAPDTCVEGYCGGANRGFLREEAALEIVFVSDEDDFSDANLNFYVDFFKNIKGFRNEGRFHANAIVGSQNGQAASCSGAGGEANAGSRYVEVANRTNGQVYSICATDFGQPLQEIGNQAFGLPVQFFLTRPAESNSIQVSVNGSMRSNGWNYDSASNSIIFDEAQVPQPGQQVRVEYNAQCFPRRGN
;
A
#
# COMPACT_ATOMS: atom_id res chain seq x y z
N MET A 1 6.54 40.64 58.55
CA MET A 1 5.09 40.93 58.48
C MET A 1 4.36 39.59 58.39
N MET A 2 3.18 39.31 58.94
CA MET A 2 2.43 39.81 60.12
C MET A 2 1.27 38.79 60.38
N MET A 3 0.82 38.60 61.61
CA MET A 3 -0.27 37.67 62.05
C MET A 3 -1.52 38.45 62.54
N PRO A 4 -2.65 37.84 63.01
CA PRO A 4 -3.31 36.57 62.66
C PRO A 4 -4.68 36.85 61.97
N PRO A 5 -5.93 36.79 62.53
CA PRO A 5 -6.49 36.41 63.86
C PRO A 5 -7.21 35.02 63.89
N ILE A 6 -8.01 34.70 64.92
CA ILE A 6 -8.31 33.32 65.42
C ILE A 6 -9.70 33.18 66.13
N ARG A 7 -10.34 31.97 66.13
CA ARG A 7 -11.57 31.48 66.87
C ARG A 7 -12.95 31.89 66.26
N ASN A 8 -14.09 31.21 66.47
CA ASN A 8 -14.62 30.19 67.43
C ASN A 8 -15.87 29.45 66.81
N ARG A 9 -16.65 28.48 67.36
CA ARG A 9 -16.79 27.74 68.65
C ARG A 9 -17.61 26.41 68.50
N ALA A 10 -17.59 25.56 69.53
CA ALA A 10 -18.48 24.46 69.98
C ALA A 10 -20.00 24.80 70.13
N MET A 11 -20.99 23.92 70.42
CA MET A 11 -21.09 22.50 70.95
C MET A 11 -22.51 21.94 70.58
N SER A 12 -22.85 20.64 70.55
CA SER A 12 -22.99 19.68 71.68
C SER A 12 -23.13 18.19 71.28
N GLN A 13 -22.98 17.30 72.28
CA GLN A 13 -22.99 15.81 72.28
C GLN A 13 -24.39 15.22 72.68
N PRO A 14 -24.62 13.89 72.92
CA PRO A 14 -23.78 12.67 72.73
C PRO A 14 -24.51 11.42 72.12
N LEU A 15 -23.75 10.35 71.73
CA LEU A 15 -23.79 9.01 72.38
C LEU A 15 -22.92 7.93 71.67
N ASN A 16 -22.54 6.94 72.48
CA ASN A 16 -21.84 5.64 72.32
C ASN A 16 -22.06 4.82 71.01
N GLU A 17 -21.26 3.80 70.63
CA GLU A 17 -19.94 3.27 71.04
C GLU A 17 -19.39 2.27 69.98
N HIS A 18 -18.07 2.03 70.04
CA HIS A 18 -17.26 0.88 69.59
C HIS A 18 -17.96 -0.45 69.15
N ILE A 19 -17.39 -1.26 68.23
CA ILE A 19 -16.18 -2.12 68.43
C ILE A 19 -15.61 -2.62 67.08
N THR A 20 -14.30 -2.92 67.04
CA THR A 20 -13.60 -3.61 65.93
C THR A 20 -13.49 -5.14 66.13
N SER A 21 -13.48 -5.92 65.04
CA SER A 21 -13.54 -7.40 65.08
C SER A 21 -12.18 -8.12 64.96
N PRO A 22 -11.98 -9.24 65.68
CA PRO A 22 -10.87 -10.17 65.40
C PRO A 22 -11.22 -11.68 65.42
N ARG A 23 -10.69 -12.40 64.41
CA ARG A 23 -10.16 -13.80 64.39
C ARG A 23 -10.82 -14.96 65.19
N PHE A 24 -11.30 -15.97 64.45
CA PHE A 24 -10.96 -17.43 64.49
C PHE A 24 -10.71 -18.19 65.81
N GLY A 25 -11.34 -19.38 65.99
CA GLY A 25 -11.04 -20.32 67.09
C GLY A 25 -11.72 -21.72 67.14
N SER A 26 -11.38 -22.64 66.22
CA SER A 26 -11.27 -24.13 66.35
C SER A 26 -12.28 -25.07 67.11
N LEU A 27 -12.66 -26.17 66.41
CA LEU A 27 -12.71 -27.61 66.83
C LEU A 27 -13.71 -28.18 67.88
N LEU A 28 -14.69 -29.00 67.40
CA LEU A 28 -14.97 -30.44 67.72
C LEU A 28 -16.22 -30.87 66.90
N LYS A 29 -16.42 -32.01 66.20
CA LYS A 29 -16.07 -33.46 66.26
C LYS A 29 -16.88 -34.34 67.25
N GLN A 30 -17.86 -35.13 66.74
CA GLN A 30 -17.99 -36.61 66.92
C GLN A 30 -19.27 -37.24 66.31
N CYS A 31 -19.10 -38.34 65.55
CA CYS A 31 -19.77 -39.68 65.62
C CYS A 31 -21.31 -39.84 65.48
N LEU A 32 -21.89 -40.99 65.07
CA LEU A 32 -21.35 -42.34 64.76
C LEU A 32 -22.14 -43.08 63.64
N MET A 33 -21.50 -44.12 63.09
CA MET A 33 -21.88 -45.08 62.02
C MET A 33 -23.05 -46.08 62.26
N LEU A 34 -23.52 -46.61 61.11
CA LEU A 34 -23.90 -48.00 60.75
C LEU A 34 -25.26 -48.63 61.14
N ALA A 35 -25.62 -49.65 60.33
CA ALA A 35 -26.92 -50.30 60.23
C ALA A 35 -26.94 -51.78 60.70
N SER A 36 -28.14 -52.28 61.00
CA SER A 36 -28.59 -53.68 60.84
C SER A 36 -30.14 -53.69 60.89
N LEU A 37 -30.92 -54.31 59.99
CA LEU A 37 -30.92 -55.65 59.35
C LEU A 37 -31.53 -56.74 60.27
N ILE A 38 -32.82 -57.08 60.04
CA ILE A 38 -33.43 -58.44 60.01
C ILE A 38 -34.96 -58.37 59.81
N THR A 39 -35.50 -59.26 58.98
CA THR A 39 -36.93 -59.46 58.67
C THR A 39 -37.57 -60.58 59.49
N CYS A 40 -38.90 -60.55 59.70
CA CYS A 40 -39.67 -61.80 59.80
C CYS A 40 -41.16 -61.64 59.41
N PHE A 41 -41.76 -62.74 58.97
CA PHE A 41 -43.18 -62.92 58.58
C PHE A 41 -44.09 -63.12 59.84
N SER A 42 -45.42 -63.29 59.84
CA SER A 42 -46.34 -63.81 58.80
C SER A 42 -47.83 -63.57 59.14
N ILE A 43 -48.71 -63.51 58.10
CA ILE A 43 -50.09 -64.12 58.05
C ILE A 43 -51.18 -63.47 58.96
N ALA A 44 -52.46 -63.29 58.59
CA ALA A 44 -53.32 -63.98 57.59
C ALA A 44 -54.43 -63.10 56.96
N CYS A 45 -54.99 -63.57 55.83
CA CYS A 45 -56.40 -63.50 55.36
C CYS A 45 -57.15 -62.15 55.22
N ASP A 46 -58.16 -62.00 54.34
CA ASP A 46 -58.50 -62.63 53.04
C ASP A 46 -59.58 -61.78 52.35
N ASP A 47 -59.64 -61.87 51.02
CA ASP A 47 -60.67 -61.47 50.04
C ASP A 47 -61.61 -60.23 50.18
N GLU A 48 -61.85 -59.65 49.00
CA GLU A 48 -62.56 -58.43 48.63
C GLU A 48 -64.04 -58.30 49.06
N THR A 49 -64.59 -57.07 48.98
CA THR A 49 -65.67 -56.76 48.00
C THR A 49 -65.97 -55.26 47.82
N THR A 50 -65.40 -54.68 46.74
CA THR A 50 -66.00 -53.70 45.77
C THR A 50 -66.87 -52.49 46.19
N PHE A 51 -66.77 -51.45 45.34
CA PHE A 51 -67.49 -50.17 45.28
C PHE A 51 -67.01 -49.08 46.27
N ASN A 52 -66.80 -47.82 45.86
CA ASN A 52 -67.03 -47.18 44.56
C ASN A 52 -65.84 -46.32 44.12
N GLY A 53 -65.67 -46.11 42.81
CA GLY A 53 -64.46 -45.48 42.25
C GLY A 53 -64.42 -43.95 42.37
N GLY A 54 -63.20 -43.43 42.49
CA GLY A 54 -62.80 -42.07 42.18
C GLY A 54 -61.30 -42.09 41.90
N GLY A 55 -60.86 -41.55 40.76
CA GLY A 55 -59.45 -41.58 40.38
C GLY A 55 -58.58 -40.64 41.22
N SER A 56 -57.27 -40.66 40.98
CA SER A 56 -56.35 -39.69 41.59
C SER A 56 -56.49 -38.33 40.88
N PRO A 57 -56.82 -37.23 41.60
CA PRO A 57 -56.70 -35.89 41.05
C PRO A 57 -55.24 -35.52 40.84
N GLU A 58 -54.93 -34.89 39.71
CA GLU A 58 -53.60 -34.36 39.39
C GLU A 58 -53.72 -32.94 38.86
N ILE A 59 -52.90 -32.04 39.41
CA ILE A 59 -52.93 -30.61 39.12
C ILE A 59 -51.83 -30.22 38.12
N ASN A 60 -52.25 -29.60 37.02
CA ASN A 60 -51.37 -28.88 36.12
C ASN A 60 -51.63 -27.37 36.24
N VAL A 61 -50.58 -26.55 36.24
CA VAL A 61 -50.68 -25.09 36.25
C VAL A 61 -49.80 -24.53 35.14
N SER A 62 -50.37 -23.68 34.29
CA SER A 62 -49.69 -23.15 33.11
C SER A 62 -50.00 -21.65 32.93
N PRO A 63 -48.99 -20.79 32.72
CA PRO A 63 -47.56 -21.09 32.74
C PRO A 63 -47.03 -21.35 34.16
N ASN A 64 -45.91 -22.07 34.26
CA ASN A 64 -45.17 -22.28 35.51
C ASN A 64 -43.66 -22.39 35.17
N PRO A 65 -42.81 -21.40 35.55
CA PRO A 65 -43.13 -20.19 36.29
C PRO A 65 -44.04 -19.20 35.53
N ILE A 66 -44.63 -18.25 36.24
CA ILE A 66 -45.46 -17.18 35.67
C ILE A 66 -44.57 -15.97 35.37
N THR A 67 -44.09 -15.86 34.14
CA THR A 67 -43.31 -14.70 33.69
C THR A 67 -44.22 -13.56 33.21
N LEU A 68 -44.09 -12.39 33.85
CA LEU A 68 -44.70 -11.12 33.45
C LEU A 68 -43.66 -10.23 32.77
N THR A 69 -44.07 -9.48 31.76
CA THR A 69 -43.19 -8.54 31.06
C THR A 69 -42.99 -7.27 31.88
N ALA A 70 -41.83 -6.63 31.72
CA ALA A 70 -41.59 -5.27 32.18
C ALA A 70 -42.71 -4.31 31.74
N VAL A 71 -43.06 -3.37 32.61
CA VAL A 71 -44.07 -2.33 32.39
C VAL A 71 -43.67 -1.09 33.21
N PRO A 72 -43.92 0.16 32.75
CA PRO A 72 -43.53 1.36 33.48
C PRO A 72 -44.15 1.48 34.87
N VAL A 73 -43.44 2.14 35.80
CA VAL A 73 -43.90 2.41 37.16
C VAL A 73 -45.24 3.16 37.15
N GLY A 74 -46.25 2.61 37.83
CA GLY A 74 -47.61 3.15 37.87
C GLY A 74 -48.55 2.70 36.75
N GLU A 75 -48.06 1.97 35.73
CA GLU A 75 -48.92 1.24 34.80
C GLU A 75 -49.21 -0.18 35.33
N THR A 76 -49.90 -1.03 34.55
CA THR A 76 -50.28 -2.38 35.00
C THR A 76 -50.39 -3.35 33.83
N THR A 77 -49.81 -4.53 34.00
CA THR A 77 -49.93 -5.66 33.06
C THR A 77 -50.60 -6.86 33.73
N SER A 78 -51.15 -7.78 32.94
CA SER A 78 -51.89 -8.95 33.40
C SER A 78 -51.46 -10.21 32.66
N LYS A 79 -51.32 -11.33 33.39
CA LYS A 79 -51.05 -12.66 32.83
C LYS A 79 -52.19 -13.61 33.16
N THR A 80 -52.79 -14.22 32.13
CA THR A 80 -53.70 -15.35 32.32
C THR A 80 -52.92 -16.58 32.79
N VAL A 81 -53.40 -17.22 33.83
CA VAL A 81 -52.90 -18.48 34.38
C VAL A 81 -54.05 -19.47 34.40
N SER A 82 -53.80 -20.69 33.91
CA SER A 82 -54.77 -21.78 33.90
C SER A 82 -54.35 -22.85 34.90
N ILE A 83 -55.27 -23.25 35.79
CA ILE A 83 -55.19 -24.51 36.53
C ILE A 83 -56.07 -25.51 35.79
N LYS A 84 -55.51 -26.67 35.44
CA LYS A 84 -56.24 -27.80 34.86
C LYS A 84 -56.15 -29.04 35.74
N ASN A 85 -57.27 -29.74 35.90
CA ASN A 85 -57.26 -31.12 36.38
C ASN A 85 -56.91 -32.07 35.23
N ILE A 86 -55.77 -32.75 35.34
CA ILE A 86 -55.32 -33.77 34.36
C ILE A 86 -55.43 -35.20 34.92
N GLY A 87 -55.94 -35.35 36.14
CA GLY A 87 -56.14 -36.66 36.79
C GLY A 87 -57.56 -37.21 36.63
N GLU A 88 -57.76 -38.47 37.02
CA GLU A 88 -59.02 -39.22 36.88
C GLU A 88 -60.03 -38.99 38.02
N GLY A 89 -59.80 -38.02 38.91
CA GLY A 89 -60.71 -37.67 40.01
C GLY A 89 -60.79 -36.17 40.27
N THR A 90 -61.84 -35.74 40.97
CA THR A 90 -62.14 -34.32 41.22
C THR A 90 -61.01 -33.61 42.00
N LEU A 91 -60.33 -32.68 41.33
CA LEU A 91 -59.37 -31.77 41.94
C LEU A 91 -60.14 -30.69 42.71
N ARG A 92 -59.68 -30.36 43.92
CA ARG A 92 -60.28 -29.34 44.79
C ARG A 92 -59.20 -28.38 45.23
N ILE A 93 -59.36 -27.13 44.83
CA ILE A 93 -58.58 -26.00 45.32
C ILE A 93 -59.23 -25.55 46.63
N VAL A 94 -58.48 -25.67 47.72
CA VAL A 94 -58.92 -25.34 49.09
C VAL A 94 -58.69 -23.87 49.40
N ASP A 95 -57.59 -23.32 48.88
CA ASP A 95 -57.22 -21.90 48.99
C ASP A 95 -56.20 -21.57 47.90
N MET A 96 -56.16 -20.31 47.45
CA MET A 96 -55.18 -19.81 46.49
C MET A 96 -54.84 -18.35 46.78
N TYR A 97 -53.55 -18.06 47.02
CA TYR A 97 -53.08 -16.76 47.45
C TYR A 97 -51.62 -16.48 47.05
N LEU A 98 -51.21 -15.21 47.09
CA LEU A 98 -49.83 -14.78 46.87
C LEU A 98 -49.04 -14.84 48.18
N SER A 99 -47.85 -15.43 48.16
CA SER A 99 -47.02 -15.63 49.36
C SER A 99 -46.48 -14.31 49.90
N SER A 100 -46.92 -13.89 51.09
CA SER A 100 -46.53 -12.62 51.73
C SER A 100 -45.07 -12.53 52.19
N GLU A 101 -44.31 -13.63 52.13
CA GLU A 101 -42.88 -13.68 52.45
C GLU A 101 -41.99 -13.59 51.20
N LEU A 102 -42.56 -13.76 50.01
CA LEU A 102 -41.83 -13.94 48.74
C LEU A 102 -42.48 -13.20 47.56
N SER A 103 -43.50 -12.38 47.79
CA SER A 103 -44.17 -11.57 46.77
C SER A 103 -44.16 -10.10 47.16
N SER A 104 -43.75 -9.25 46.22
CA SER A 104 -43.90 -7.80 46.39
C SER A 104 -45.39 -7.40 46.45
N LEU A 105 -45.66 -6.19 46.93
CA LEU A 105 -47.04 -5.67 47.04
C LEU A 105 -47.62 -5.22 45.69
N GLU A 106 -46.84 -5.32 44.61
CA GLU A 106 -47.23 -4.94 43.25
C GLU A 106 -47.91 -6.07 42.46
N PHE A 107 -47.90 -7.31 42.98
CA PHE A 107 -48.67 -8.42 42.42
C PHE A 107 -50.06 -8.54 43.06
N SER A 108 -51.09 -8.80 42.24
CA SER A 108 -52.43 -9.12 42.75
C SER A 108 -53.11 -10.24 41.96
N LEU A 109 -53.84 -11.09 42.70
CA LEU A 109 -54.61 -12.23 42.17
C LEU A 109 -56.05 -11.78 41.88
N VAL A 110 -56.53 -11.98 40.66
CA VAL A 110 -57.88 -11.60 40.22
C VAL A 110 -58.63 -12.84 39.69
N MET A 111 -59.60 -13.30 40.48
CA MET A 111 -60.50 -14.40 40.13
C MET A 111 -61.60 -13.96 39.15
N PRO A 112 -62.20 -14.89 38.36
CA PRO A 112 -63.40 -14.61 37.57
C PRO A 112 -64.59 -14.15 38.42
N GLU A 113 -65.47 -13.32 37.86
CA GLU A 113 -66.62 -12.78 38.57
C GLU A 113 -67.57 -13.89 39.03
N GLY A 114 -67.79 -13.98 40.35
CA GLY A 114 -68.65 -14.99 40.98
C GLY A 114 -67.97 -16.31 41.34
N ILE A 115 -66.64 -16.43 41.23
CA ILE A 115 -65.86 -17.60 41.65
C ILE A 115 -64.89 -17.21 42.76
N ASP A 116 -65.02 -17.84 43.93
CA ASP A 116 -64.09 -17.68 45.05
C ASP A 116 -62.77 -18.41 44.78
N ASN A 117 -61.71 -18.08 45.52
CA ASN A 117 -60.39 -18.72 45.40
C ASN A 117 -60.34 -20.20 45.90
N ASN A 118 -61.49 -20.78 46.23
CA ASN A 118 -61.68 -22.19 46.54
C ASN A 118 -62.78 -22.76 45.64
N PHE A 119 -62.48 -23.83 44.91
CA PHE A 119 -63.36 -24.41 43.88
C PHE A 119 -62.98 -25.87 43.60
N ALA A 120 -63.80 -26.55 42.79
CA ALA A 120 -63.53 -27.90 42.32
C ALA A 120 -63.49 -27.95 40.79
N LEU A 121 -62.64 -28.83 40.26
CA LEU A 121 -62.52 -29.15 38.84
C LEU A 121 -62.69 -30.65 38.66
N GLU A 122 -63.65 -31.07 37.85
CA GLU A 122 -63.76 -32.47 37.43
C GLU A 122 -62.64 -32.84 36.43
N PRO A 123 -62.41 -34.13 36.11
CA PRO A 123 -61.40 -34.54 35.14
C PRO A 123 -61.51 -33.80 33.80
N ASP A 124 -60.37 -33.41 33.23
CA ASP A 124 -60.21 -32.56 32.04
C ASP A 124 -60.72 -31.10 32.15
N GLU A 125 -61.29 -30.68 33.29
CA GLU A 125 -61.77 -29.30 33.50
C GLU A 125 -60.63 -28.31 33.85
N SER A 126 -60.76 -27.05 33.41
CA SER A 126 -59.80 -25.97 33.64
C SER A 126 -60.47 -24.72 34.23
N MET A 127 -59.74 -23.99 35.08
CA MET A 127 -60.06 -22.63 35.52
C MET A 127 -58.96 -21.67 35.07
N GLU A 128 -59.34 -20.55 34.44
CA GLU A 128 -58.45 -19.42 34.16
C GLU A 128 -58.70 -18.27 35.13
N PHE A 129 -57.64 -17.57 35.51
CA PHE A 129 -57.64 -16.35 36.32
C PHE A 129 -56.47 -15.45 35.91
N LEU A 130 -56.43 -14.21 36.44
CA LEU A 130 -55.36 -13.25 36.14
C LEU A 130 -54.42 -13.05 37.34
N ILE A 131 -53.12 -12.97 37.06
CA ILE A 131 -52.16 -12.28 37.93
C ILE A 131 -51.87 -10.92 37.31
N ASN A 132 -52.15 -9.84 38.06
CA ASN A 132 -51.78 -8.48 37.70
C ASN A 132 -50.43 -8.12 38.32
N TYR A 133 -49.67 -7.27 37.64
CA TYR A 133 -48.43 -6.64 38.12
C TYR A 133 -48.47 -5.14 37.87
N SER A 134 -48.24 -4.35 38.92
CA SER A 134 -48.42 -2.90 38.96
C SER A 134 -47.23 -2.22 39.69
N PRO A 135 -46.03 -2.15 39.08
CA PRO A 135 -44.80 -1.73 39.75
C PRO A 135 -44.89 -0.32 40.37
N SER A 136 -44.36 -0.19 41.59
CA SER A 136 -44.32 1.08 42.34
C SER A 136 -42.93 1.70 42.42
N ASN A 137 -41.92 0.95 41.97
CA ASN A 137 -40.50 1.32 41.98
C ASN A 137 -39.76 0.64 40.81
N GLU A 138 -38.52 1.05 40.54
CA GLU A 138 -37.68 0.49 39.48
C GLU A 138 -36.84 -0.68 40.03
N GLY A 139 -37.03 -1.88 39.47
CA GLY A 139 -36.30 -3.07 39.91
C GLY A 139 -36.75 -4.37 39.26
N LEU A 140 -36.27 -5.50 39.78
CA LEU A 140 -36.83 -6.82 39.52
C LEU A 140 -37.72 -7.23 40.69
N ASP A 141 -38.98 -7.50 40.40
CA ASP A 141 -39.95 -8.00 41.38
C ASP A 141 -40.14 -9.51 41.23
N GLN A 142 -40.22 -10.18 42.37
CA GLN A 142 -40.47 -11.61 42.46
C GLN A 142 -41.72 -11.88 43.29
N GLY A 143 -42.39 -12.99 42.96
CA GLY A 143 -43.61 -13.45 43.60
C GLY A 143 -43.71 -14.96 43.65
N ARG A 144 -44.70 -15.44 44.39
CA ARG A 144 -45.04 -16.86 44.43
C ARG A 144 -46.53 -17.06 44.69
N LEU A 145 -47.21 -17.64 43.71
CA LEU A 145 -48.57 -18.14 43.87
C LEU A 145 -48.52 -19.48 44.64
N VAL A 146 -49.38 -19.60 45.66
CA VAL A 146 -49.53 -20.77 46.50
C VAL A 146 -50.94 -21.31 46.31
N ILE A 147 -51.05 -22.59 45.93
CA ILE A 147 -52.31 -23.25 45.59
C ILE A 147 -52.46 -24.48 46.50
N VAL A 148 -53.27 -24.36 47.55
CA VAL A 148 -53.55 -25.46 48.48
C VAL A 148 -54.62 -26.35 47.86
N ASN A 149 -54.31 -27.62 47.62
CA ASN A 149 -55.20 -28.53 46.87
C ASN A 149 -55.04 -30.01 47.26
N ASN A 150 -55.96 -30.87 46.80
CA ASN A 150 -55.95 -32.31 47.08
C ASN A 150 -55.30 -33.17 45.96
N GLY A 151 -54.77 -32.54 44.90
CA GLY A 151 -54.08 -33.22 43.81
C GLY A 151 -52.60 -33.41 44.13
N LEU A 152 -52.02 -34.51 43.65
CA LEU A 152 -50.58 -34.64 43.57
C LEU A 152 -50.13 -34.08 42.21
N SER A 153 -49.04 -33.32 42.17
CA SER A 153 -48.33 -33.05 40.93
C SER A 153 -47.17 -34.03 40.79
N ALA A 154 -46.70 -34.28 39.56
CA ALA A 154 -45.58 -35.19 39.28
C ALA A 154 -44.24 -34.85 39.98
N ALA A 155 -44.16 -33.79 40.80
CA ALA A 155 -42.95 -33.31 41.47
C ALA A 155 -43.08 -33.08 43.00
N GLN A 156 -44.25 -33.23 43.62
CA GLN A 156 -44.48 -32.83 45.03
C GLN A 156 -45.32 -33.85 45.82
N THR A 157 -45.00 -34.04 47.10
CA THR A 157 -45.68 -34.99 48.03
C THR A 157 -46.73 -34.34 48.93
N ASP A 158 -46.85 -33.01 48.87
CA ASP A 158 -47.61 -32.20 49.82
C ASP A 158 -48.80 -31.54 49.12
N ASN A 159 -49.86 -31.25 49.87
CA ASN A 159 -51.13 -30.64 49.40
C ASN A 159 -51.00 -29.15 48.98
N ILE A 160 -49.82 -28.71 48.52
CA ILE A 160 -49.51 -27.32 48.21
C ILE A 160 -48.66 -27.25 46.93
N THR A 161 -49.28 -26.83 45.83
CA THR A 161 -48.57 -26.50 44.60
C THR A 161 -48.05 -25.07 44.68
N ASN A 162 -46.81 -24.86 44.25
CA ASN A 162 -46.13 -23.57 44.33
C ASN A 162 -45.64 -23.17 42.94
N VAL A 163 -46.00 -21.96 42.52
CA VAL A 163 -45.68 -21.44 41.19
C VAL A 163 -44.93 -20.11 41.35
N PRO A 164 -43.65 -20.02 40.95
CA PRO A 164 -42.90 -18.75 40.99
C PRO A 164 -43.54 -17.73 40.03
N ILE A 165 -43.40 -16.45 40.39
CA ILE A 165 -43.79 -15.30 39.57
C ILE A 165 -42.52 -14.45 39.41
N GLU A 166 -42.19 -14.11 38.17
CA GLU A 166 -40.93 -13.43 37.82
C GLU A 166 -41.22 -12.33 36.80
N THR A 167 -40.59 -11.17 36.97
CA THR A 167 -40.65 -10.07 35.99
C THR A 167 -39.38 -10.03 35.14
N THR A 168 -39.48 -9.51 33.92
CA THR A 168 -38.30 -9.17 33.12
C THR A 168 -37.80 -7.76 33.46
N ILE A 169 -36.52 -7.48 33.25
CA ILE A 169 -36.00 -6.11 33.24
C ILE A 169 -36.56 -5.40 31.99
N GLY A 170 -36.92 -4.13 32.10
CA GLY A 170 -37.22 -3.27 30.95
C GLY A 170 -35.95 -2.57 30.49
N GLN A 171 -35.56 -2.73 29.23
CA GLN A 171 -34.42 -2.03 28.64
C GLN A 171 -34.83 -0.69 28.04
N SER A 172 -33.94 0.31 28.14
CA SER A 172 -33.98 1.55 27.36
C SER A 172 -32.89 1.51 26.28
N ASP A 173 -33.27 1.50 24.99
CA ASP A 173 -32.32 1.30 23.88
C ASP A 173 -32.86 1.88 22.56
N LEU A 174 -31.97 2.36 21.69
CA LEU A 174 -32.27 2.94 20.38
C LEU A 174 -31.60 2.11 19.26
N ILE A 175 -32.41 1.62 18.33
CA ILE A 175 -31.93 0.88 17.16
C ILE A 175 -32.16 1.73 15.90
N TYR A 176 -31.18 1.73 15.00
CA TYR A 176 -31.26 2.34 13.68
C TYR A 176 -31.19 1.28 12.57
N ASP A 177 -31.69 1.59 11.37
CA ASP A 177 -31.49 0.73 10.20
C ASP A 177 -30.11 1.02 9.58
N THR A 178 -29.27 -0.01 9.47
CA THR A 178 -27.89 0.08 8.97
C THR A 178 -27.79 0.14 7.43
N ARG A 179 -28.91 0.19 6.72
CA ARG A 179 -28.98 0.04 5.24
C ARG A 179 -28.87 1.33 4.43
N ALA A 180 -28.15 2.33 4.94
CA ALA A 180 -27.91 3.60 4.24
C ALA A 180 -26.63 3.55 3.37
N VAL A 181 -26.69 2.80 2.25
CA VAL A 181 -25.68 2.94 1.18
C VAL A 181 -26.04 4.17 0.35
N PHE A 182 -25.12 5.14 0.26
CA PHE A 182 -25.36 6.38 -0.48
C PHE A 182 -25.26 6.14 -2.00
N VAL A 183 -26.37 6.40 -2.70
CA VAL A 183 -26.39 6.59 -4.15
C VAL A 183 -27.15 7.89 -4.42
N LEU A 184 -26.40 8.97 -4.63
CA LEU A 184 -26.94 10.28 -5.02
C LEU A 184 -26.38 10.65 -6.39
N ASN A 185 -27.28 10.94 -7.33
CA ASN A 185 -26.92 11.52 -8.61
C ASN A 185 -26.58 13.01 -8.40
N PRO A 186 -25.40 13.51 -8.83
CA PRO A 186 -24.99 14.89 -8.60
C PRO A 186 -25.85 15.96 -9.30
N CYS A 187 -26.86 15.56 -10.11
CA CYS A 187 -27.82 16.47 -10.72
C CYS A 187 -28.87 17.02 -9.73
N ASP A 188 -29.21 16.30 -8.65
CA ASP A 188 -30.28 16.66 -7.69
C ASP A 188 -29.72 17.13 -6.33
N SER A 189 -29.03 18.27 -6.34
CA SER A 189 -28.41 18.88 -5.15
C SER A 189 -29.43 19.51 -4.18
N ASN A 190 -30.29 18.69 -3.55
CA ASN A 190 -31.12 19.04 -2.39
C ASN A 190 -31.64 17.83 -1.58
N ASP A 191 -31.39 16.58 -2.00
CA ASP A 191 -31.98 15.41 -1.32
C ASP A 191 -31.38 15.15 0.07
N ILE A 192 -32.25 15.16 1.08
CA ILE A 192 -31.93 14.91 2.48
C ILE A 192 -32.18 13.44 2.78
N ASN A 193 -31.13 12.69 3.11
CA ASN A 193 -31.22 11.29 3.51
C ASN A 193 -31.60 11.20 5.00
N TRP A 194 -32.74 10.56 5.28
CA TRP A 194 -33.31 10.47 6.62
C TRP A 194 -32.94 9.16 7.31
N HIS A 195 -31.99 9.22 8.24
CA HIS A 195 -31.65 8.08 9.11
C HIS A 195 -32.68 7.98 10.24
N GLU A 196 -33.48 6.91 10.27
CA GLU A 196 -34.49 6.67 11.30
C GLU A 196 -33.93 5.87 12.49
N PHE A 197 -34.20 6.38 13.68
CA PHE A 197 -33.80 5.83 14.97
C PHE A 197 -35.07 5.57 15.80
N ARG A 198 -35.26 4.33 16.26
CA ARG A 198 -36.51 3.88 16.91
C ARG A 198 -36.23 3.34 18.30
N ASN A 199 -37.06 3.77 19.26
CA ASN A 199 -37.04 3.18 20.61
C ASN A 199 -37.81 1.86 20.59
N PHE A 200 -37.07 0.76 20.66
CA PHE A 200 -37.63 -0.60 20.81
C PHE A 200 -37.77 -1.02 22.28
N GLY A 201 -37.16 -0.28 23.21
CA GLY A 201 -37.30 -0.46 24.64
C GLY A 201 -38.72 -0.16 25.15
N VAL A 202 -39.00 -0.59 26.38
CA VAL A 202 -40.28 -0.32 27.07
C VAL A 202 -40.26 0.98 27.88
N VAL A 203 -39.08 1.57 28.04
CA VAL A 203 -38.84 2.83 28.78
C VAL A 203 -38.57 3.96 27.77
N PRO A 204 -39.13 5.17 27.95
CA PRO A 204 -38.80 6.31 27.09
C PRO A 204 -37.32 6.71 27.19
N VAL A 205 -36.72 7.10 26.07
CA VAL A 205 -35.31 7.52 25.96
C VAL A 205 -35.23 9.02 25.67
N THR A 206 -34.43 9.76 26.42
CA THR A 206 -34.14 11.19 26.20
C THR A 206 -32.90 11.37 25.33
N LEU A 207 -33.08 12.07 24.21
CA LEU A 207 -31.99 12.46 23.31
C LEU A 207 -31.18 13.62 23.89
N GLN A 208 -29.85 13.58 23.73
CA GLN A 208 -28.92 14.58 24.24
C GLN A 208 -28.32 15.42 23.11
N SER A 209 -27.84 14.79 22.03
CA SER A 209 -27.22 15.47 20.89
C SER A 209 -27.12 14.57 19.66
N ALA A 210 -27.11 15.16 18.46
CA ALA A 210 -26.64 14.52 17.22
C ALA A 210 -25.54 15.40 16.60
N SER A 211 -24.44 14.78 16.16
CA SER A 211 -23.25 15.49 15.65
C SER A 211 -22.36 14.59 14.80
N LEU A 212 -21.76 15.15 13.76
CA LEU A 212 -20.67 14.49 13.02
C LEU A 212 -19.35 14.55 13.83
N THR A 213 -18.46 13.57 13.63
CA THR A 213 -17.11 13.57 14.22
C THR A 213 -16.20 14.64 13.59
N GLN A 214 -15.11 15.03 14.28
CA GLN A 214 -14.11 15.94 13.72
C GLN A 214 -13.30 15.33 12.56
N GLU A 215 -13.33 14.01 12.42
CA GLU A 215 -12.71 13.23 11.34
C GLU A 215 -13.67 13.04 10.15
N SER A 216 -14.94 13.42 10.28
CA SER A 216 -15.90 13.32 9.17
C SER A 216 -15.56 14.29 8.03
N SER A 217 -15.65 13.81 6.80
CA SER A 217 -15.50 14.64 5.61
C SER A 217 -16.40 15.86 5.63
N SER A 218 -15.87 17.03 5.29
CA SER A 218 -16.65 18.28 5.18
C SER A 218 -17.68 18.28 4.04
N ALA A 219 -17.78 17.18 3.30
CA ALA A 219 -18.86 16.91 2.36
C ALA A 219 -20.20 16.56 3.04
N PHE A 220 -20.19 16.10 4.30
CA PHE A 220 -21.43 15.77 5.04
C PHE A 220 -21.93 16.92 5.91
N SER A 221 -23.24 17.10 5.98
CA SER A 221 -23.90 18.03 6.89
C SER A 221 -25.18 17.45 7.51
N ILE A 222 -25.52 17.91 8.72
CA ILE A 222 -26.81 17.64 9.36
C ILE A 222 -27.74 18.81 9.07
N GLU A 223 -28.84 18.57 8.36
CA GLU A 223 -29.74 19.62 7.88
C GLU A 223 -30.99 19.79 8.76
N ASN A 224 -31.67 18.69 9.10
CA ASN A 224 -32.98 18.73 9.76
C ASN A 224 -33.20 17.55 10.72
N PHE A 225 -34.21 17.67 11.60
CA PHE A 225 -34.69 16.59 12.46
C PHE A 225 -36.21 16.43 12.35
N GLU A 226 -36.68 15.18 12.45
CA GLU A 226 -38.11 14.83 12.49
C GLU A 226 -38.40 13.87 13.65
N ILE A 227 -39.65 13.85 14.13
CA ILE A 227 -40.20 12.80 15.01
C ILE A 227 -41.42 12.16 14.36
N LEU A 228 -41.43 10.83 14.28
CA LEU A 228 -42.56 10.02 13.84
C LEU A 228 -43.15 9.29 15.06
N ARG A 229 -44.42 9.54 15.37
CA ARG A 229 -45.08 8.93 16.54
C ARG A 229 -45.64 7.55 16.22
N SER A 230 -45.65 6.68 17.21
CA SER A 230 -46.27 5.36 17.11
C SER A 230 -47.75 5.49 16.71
N GLY A 231 -48.09 5.00 15.52
CA GLY A 231 -49.45 5.07 14.97
C GLY A 231 -49.78 6.30 14.11
N THR A 232 -48.85 7.24 13.88
CA THR A 232 -49.01 8.29 12.85
C THR A 232 -48.32 7.92 11.54
N THR A 233 -48.72 8.59 10.45
CA THR A 233 -48.06 8.51 9.13
C THR A 233 -47.44 9.85 8.71
N GLU A 234 -47.67 10.90 9.50
CA GLU A 234 -47.07 12.23 9.35
C GLU A 234 -45.96 12.38 10.42
N ALA A 235 -44.86 13.01 10.03
CA ALA A 235 -43.72 13.32 10.90
C ALA A 235 -43.74 14.79 11.33
N GLU A 236 -43.31 15.06 12.56
CA GLU A 236 -43.21 16.38 13.17
C GLU A 236 -41.76 16.89 13.05
N ALA A 237 -41.51 17.92 12.23
CA ALA A 237 -40.18 18.54 12.13
C ALA A 237 -39.79 19.29 13.42
N VAL A 238 -38.51 19.24 13.82
CA VAL A 238 -38.01 19.83 15.07
C VAL A 238 -36.67 20.54 14.88
N GLU A 239 -36.49 21.72 15.49
CA GLU A 239 -35.27 22.53 15.35
C GLU A 239 -34.04 21.94 16.08
N ALA A 240 -34.22 21.14 17.13
CA ALA A 240 -33.15 20.48 17.87
C ALA A 240 -33.69 19.28 18.68
N ILE A 241 -32.90 18.21 18.81
CA ILE A 241 -33.32 16.98 19.51
C ILE A 241 -33.04 16.96 21.02
N ALA A 242 -32.21 17.86 21.54
CA ALA A 242 -31.75 17.82 22.93
C ALA A 242 -32.91 17.98 23.94
N GLY A 243 -33.10 16.97 24.79
CA GLY A 243 -34.17 16.91 25.81
C GLY A 243 -35.48 16.29 25.32
N LEU A 244 -35.55 15.74 24.10
CA LEU A 244 -36.74 15.07 23.58
C LEU A 244 -36.80 13.60 24.04
N ALA A 245 -37.93 13.21 24.64
CA ALA A 245 -38.17 11.85 25.09
C ALA A 245 -38.95 11.03 24.03
N ILE A 246 -38.28 10.03 23.45
CA ILE A 246 -38.81 9.09 22.46
C ILE A 246 -39.41 7.88 23.20
N ARG A 247 -40.72 7.65 23.04
CA ARG A 247 -41.43 6.55 23.74
C ARG A 247 -41.33 5.24 22.96
N GLN A 248 -41.73 4.14 23.59
CA GLN A 248 -41.79 2.83 22.93
C GLN A 248 -42.54 2.91 21.58
N GLY A 249 -41.86 2.55 20.50
CA GLY A 249 -42.40 2.55 19.14
C GLY A 249 -42.48 3.93 18.46
N ASP A 250 -42.23 5.04 19.17
CA ASP A 250 -41.92 6.33 18.53
C ASP A 250 -40.54 6.23 17.86
N SER A 251 -40.26 7.15 16.94
CA SER A 251 -38.97 7.25 16.24
C SER A 251 -38.62 8.70 15.99
N PHE A 252 -37.33 9.00 15.85
CA PHE A 252 -36.84 10.26 15.33
C PHE A 252 -35.98 10.02 14.10
N ARG A 253 -35.80 11.05 13.28
CA ARG A 253 -34.97 10.98 12.09
C ARG A 253 -33.97 12.12 12.08
N VAL A 254 -32.75 11.82 11.62
CA VAL A 254 -31.70 12.80 11.37
C VAL A 254 -31.55 12.91 9.85
N GLY A 255 -31.74 14.12 9.32
CA GLY A 255 -31.57 14.43 7.90
C GLY A 255 -30.12 14.79 7.60
N ILE A 256 -29.44 13.97 6.80
CA ILE A 256 -28.06 14.18 6.35
C ILE A 256 -28.06 14.57 4.88
N SER A 257 -27.24 15.57 4.51
CA SER A 257 -26.92 15.86 3.10
C SER A 257 -25.44 15.59 2.81
N TYR A 258 -25.13 15.37 1.52
CA TYR A 258 -23.78 15.06 1.04
C TYR A 258 -23.46 15.90 -0.20
N THR A 259 -22.35 16.64 -0.17
CA THR A 259 -21.85 17.48 -1.27
C THR A 259 -20.39 17.14 -1.56
N PRO A 260 -20.09 16.29 -2.57
CA PRO A 260 -18.72 15.91 -2.90
C PRO A 260 -17.87 17.11 -3.36
N GLY A 261 -16.59 17.11 -2.99
CA GLY A 261 -15.64 18.18 -3.33
C GLY A 261 -14.48 17.77 -4.24
N ALA A 262 -14.19 16.47 -4.34
CA ALA A 262 -13.18 15.87 -5.20
C ALA A 262 -13.40 14.35 -5.31
N ARG A 263 -12.84 13.74 -6.36
CA ARG A 263 -12.90 12.30 -6.63
C ARG A 263 -12.35 11.46 -5.46
N GLY A 264 -13.19 10.61 -4.87
CA GLY A 264 -12.83 9.65 -3.85
C GLY A 264 -14.06 9.09 -3.13
N ALA A 265 -13.86 8.14 -2.22
CA ALA A 265 -14.84 7.86 -1.18
C ALA A 265 -14.70 8.93 -0.09
N ALA A 266 -15.81 9.43 0.42
CA ALA A 266 -15.86 10.36 1.55
C ALA A 266 -16.53 9.67 2.73
N GLU A 267 -15.82 9.58 3.85
CA GLU A 267 -16.29 8.91 5.06
C GLU A 267 -16.64 9.91 6.17
N GLY A 268 -17.45 9.47 7.12
CA GLY A 268 -17.74 10.21 8.33
C GLY A 268 -18.58 9.41 9.32
N THR A 269 -18.71 9.90 10.54
CA THR A 269 -19.47 9.24 11.60
C THR A 269 -20.49 10.21 12.18
N LEU A 270 -21.78 9.88 12.07
CA LEU A 270 -22.85 10.50 12.83
C LEU A 270 -22.90 9.84 14.22
N LEU A 271 -22.70 10.65 15.26
CA LEU A 271 -22.90 10.28 16.66
C LEU A 271 -24.26 10.77 17.15
N VAL A 272 -25.03 9.91 17.81
CA VAL A 272 -26.27 10.29 18.52
C VAL A 272 -26.21 9.87 19.98
N SER A 273 -26.17 10.85 20.87
CA SER A 273 -26.08 10.67 22.32
C SER A 273 -27.47 10.66 22.97
N TYR A 274 -27.69 9.72 23.91
CA TYR A 274 -28.95 9.54 24.64
C TYR A 274 -28.70 8.96 26.05
N ASP A 275 -29.74 8.88 26.87
CA ASP A 275 -29.68 8.44 28.29
C ASP A 275 -30.00 6.94 28.52
N GLY A 276 -29.86 6.09 27.49
CA GLY A 276 -30.20 4.66 27.55
C GLY A 276 -29.13 3.76 28.18
N ASP A 277 -29.53 2.54 28.53
CA ASP A 277 -28.73 1.59 29.32
C ASP A 277 -27.55 0.95 28.55
N ASN A 278 -27.64 0.89 27.22
CA ASN A 278 -26.60 0.40 26.32
C ASN A 278 -26.31 1.44 25.21
N GLY A 279 -25.18 1.28 24.50
CA GLY A 279 -25.02 1.81 23.14
C GLY A 279 -24.98 3.32 22.95
N SER A 280 -24.84 4.14 24.00
CA SER A 280 -24.75 5.60 23.91
C SER A 280 -23.29 6.10 24.03
N PRO A 281 -22.79 6.97 23.12
CA PRO A 281 -23.46 7.46 21.91
C PRO A 281 -23.50 6.40 20.80
N LEU A 282 -24.63 6.37 20.10
CA LEU A 282 -24.84 5.51 18.94
C LEU A 282 -23.99 6.01 17.77
N ARG A 283 -23.16 5.13 17.19
CA ARG A 283 -22.35 5.43 16.00
C ARG A 283 -23.07 4.95 14.75
N VAL A 284 -23.20 5.84 13.78
CA VAL A 284 -23.67 5.55 12.42
C VAL A 284 -22.56 6.00 11.47
N GLU A 285 -21.86 5.04 10.90
CA GLU A 285 -20.82 5.32 9.90
C GLU A 285 -21.49 5.66 8.55
N LEU A 286 -20.93 6.65 7.85
CA LEU A 286 -21.42 7.24 6.61
C LEU A 286 -20.34 7.06 5.54
N SER A 287 -20.70 6.58 4.36
CA SER A 287 -19.77 6.43 3.23
C SER A 287 -20.44 6.91 1.95
N GLY A 288 -19.95 8.04 1.42
CA GLY A 288 -20.41 8.66 0.19
C GLY A 288 -19.43 8.38 -0.94
N ILE A 289 -19.91 7.78 -2.03
CA ILE A 289 -19.14 7.58 -3.26
C ILE A 289 -19.73 8.41 -4.40
N GLU A 290 -18.86 8.95 -5.24
CA GLU A 290 -19.25 9.81 -6.35
C GLU A 290 -19.52 8.99 -7.62
N PHE A 291 -20.77 8.99 -8.07
CA PHE A 291 -21.15 8.53 -9.40
C PHE A 291 -21.12 9.72 -10.37
N GLN A 292 -20.16 9.69 -11.29
CA GLN A 292 -20.11 10.56 -12.47
C GLN A 292 -19.63 9.72 -13.67
N PRO A 293 -20.05 10.04 -14.91
CA PRO A 293 -19.34 9.62 -16.10
C PRO A 293 -17.96 10.29 -16.15
N LEU A 294 -16.92 9.50 -16.37
CA LEU A 294 -15.55 9.99 -16.47
C LEU A 294 -15.10 9.83 -17.92
N VAL A 295 -15.26 10.89 -18.71
CA VAL A 295 -14.80 10.88 -20.11
C VAL A 295 -13.28 10.88 -20.15
N ASP A 296 -12.72 9.80 -20.68
CA ASP A 296 -11.34 9.74 -21.16
C ASP A 296 -11.33 9.94 -22.68
N ILE A 297 -10.31 10.60 -23.19
CA ILE A 297 -10.23 11.07 -24.58
C ILE A 297 -8.88 10.66 -25.16
N SER A 298 -8.90 9.70 -26.07
CA SER A 298 -7.71 9.18 -26.73
C SER A 298 -7.78 9.39 -28.25
N PRO A 299 -6.88 10.21 -28.84
CA PRO A 299 -5.91 11.09 -28.21
C PRO A 299 -6.54 12.40 -27.71
N ALA A 300 -6.08 12.94 -26.58
CA ALA A 300 -6.60 14.17 -25.97
C ALA A 300 -6.36 15.45 -26.82
N ALA A 301 -5.46 15.38 -27.80
CA ALA A 301 -5.23 16.40 -28.83
C ALA A 301 -4.71 15.73 -30.11
N ILE A 302 -4.94 16.33 -31.28
CA ILE A 302 -4.38 15.87 -32.56
C ILE A 302 -3.49 16.95 -33.17
N GLU A 303 -2.21 16.61 -33.36
CA GLU A 303 -1.30 17.38 -34.21
C GLU A 303 -1.03 16.62 -35.52
N PHE A 304 -1.66 17.05 -36.61
CA PHE A 304 -1.45 16.51 -37.96
C PHE A 304 -0.09 16.89 -38.55
N GLY A 305 0.69 17.74 -37.86
CA GLY A 305 2.00 18.19 -38.33
C GLY A 305 1.93 18.88 -39.70
N PRO A 306 2.98 18.74 -40.54
CA PRO A 306 3.06 19.42 -41.83
C PRO A 306 2.57 18.56 -43.01
N HIS A 307 1.56 19.05 -43.73
CA HIS A 307 0.98 18.40 -44.91
C HIS A 307 1.23 19.20 -46.20
N ASP A 308 1.18 18.53 -47.36
CA ASP A 308 1.31 19.15 -48.68
C ASP A 308 0.05 19.93 -49.07
N LEU A 309 0.19 20.99 -49.88
CA LEU A 309 -0.92 21.89 -50.24
C LEU A 309 -2.05 21.14 -50.95
N GLY A 310 -3.25 21.18 -50.36
CA GLY A 310 -4.45 20.52 -50.90
C GLY A 310 -4.43 18.99 -50.82
N VAL A 311 -3.53 18.39 -50.03
CA VAL A 311 -3.49 16.95 -49.76
C VAL A 311 -4.10 16.67 -48.38
N GLU A 312 -5.10 15.79 -48.35
CA GLU A 312 -5.76 15.37 -47.12
C GLU A 312 -4.91 14.37 -46.33
N SER A 313 -4.90 14.50 -45.00
CA SER A 313 -4.27 13.58 -44.08
C SER A 313 -4.99 12.22 -44.03
N PRO A 314 -4.34 11.15 -43.53
CA PRO A 314 -5.07 10.03 -42.97
C PRO A 314 -6.10 10.51 -41.92
N ILE A 315 -7.23 9.82 -41.81
CA ILE A 315 -8.22 10.08 -40.76
C ILE A 315 -7.63 9.61 -39.43
N THR A 316 -7.54 10.50 -38.45
CA THR A 316 -7.24 10.17 -37.06
C THR A 316 -8.54 9.91 -36.32
N THR A 317 -8.68 8.72 -35.73
CA THR A 317 -9.81 8.39 -34.87
C THR A 317 -9.60 9.01 -33.49
N VAL A 318 -10.62 9.68 -32.97
CA VAL A 318 -10.74 10.05 -31.55
C VAL A 318 -11.72 9.08 -30.91
N THR A 319 -11.32 8.49 -29.79
CA THR A 319 -12.18 7.65 -28.94
C THR A 319 -12.46 8.37 -27.64
N LEU A 320 -13.74 8.42 -27.28
CA LEU A 320 -14.28 8.86 -26.01
C LEU A 320 -14.67 7.60 -25.24
N THR A 321 -14.01 7.29 -24.13
CA THR A 321 -14.36 6.15 -23.27
C THR A 321 -14.98 6.67 -21.99
N ASN A 322 -16.07 6.05 -21.53
CA ASN A 322 -16.68 6.37 -20.25
C ASN A 322 -16.08 5.49 -19.14
N ASN A 323 -14.99 5.94 -18.53
CA ASN A 323 -14.35 5.30 -17.38
C ASN A 323 -15.09 5.60 -16.04
N GLY A 324 -16.35 6.05 -16.12
CA GLY A 324 -17.20 6.37 -14.98
C GLY A 324 -18.35 5.38 -14.81
N LEU A 325 -19.12 5.55 -13.74
CA LEU A 325 -20.16 4.59 -13.31
C LEU A 325 -21.58 4.99 -13.73
N ASP A 326 -21.76 6.18 -14.31
CA ASP A 326 -23.02 6.68 -14.88
C ASP A 326 -22.90 6.88 -16.39
N PRO A 327 -24.00 6.86 -17.18
CA PRO A 327 -23.94 7.09 -18.63
C PRO A 327 -23.57 8.52 -19.03
N LEU A 328 -22.68 8.63 -20.02
CA LEU A 328 -22.19 9.90 -20.59
C LEU A 328 -23.01 10.30 -21.82
N ASN A 329 -23.67 11.45 -21.77
CA ASN A 329 -24.60 11.89 -22.82
C ASN A 329 -23.97 12.98 -23.70
N ILE A 330 -23.77 12.71 -24.99
CA ILE A 330 -23.24 13.66 -25.98
C ILE A 330 -24.40 14.36 -26.69
N GLU A 331 -24.56 15.66 -26.46
CA GLU A 331 -25.58 16.48 -27.14
C GLU A 331 -25.05 17.16 -28.40
N GLN A 332 -23.80 17.65 -28.38
CA GLN A 332 -23.21 18.38 -29.50
C GLN A 332 -21.74 18.01 -29.71
N LEU A 333 -21.37 17.69 -30.96
CA LEU A 333 -20.00 17.47 -31.40
C LEU A 333 -19.76 18.28 -32.69
N GLY A 334 -18.72 19.11 -32.73
CA GLY A 334 -18.41 19.93 -33.92
C GLY A 334 -17.16 20.81 -33.76
N LEU A 335 -16.67 21.40 -34.85
CA LEU A 335 -15.50 22.29 -34.79
C LEU A 335 -15.85 23.64 -34.12
N ALA A 336 -14.92 24.16 -33.31
CA ALA A 336 -15.10 25.39 -32.53
C ALA A 336 -15.45 26.61 -33.41
N VAL A 337 -16.58 27.26 -33.14
CA VAL A 337 -17.26 28.18 -34.08
C VAL A 337 -16.50 29.48 -34.41
N ASN A 338 -15.45 29.80 -33.66
CA ASN A 338 -14.85 31.14 -33.64
C ASN A 338 -13.80 31.43 -34.74
N ALA A 339 -13.44 30.44 -35.58
CA ALA A 339 -12.37 30.60 -36.57
C ALA A 339 -12.68 29.90 -37.92
N PRO A 340 -13.71 30.34 -38.68
CA PRO A 340 -14.18 29.63 -39.88
C PRO A 340 -13.11 29.42 -40.97
N GLU A 341 -12.18 30.36 -41.16
CA GLU A 341 -11.09 30.22 -42.15
C GLU A 341 -10.01 29.23 -41.71
N LEU A 342 -9.83 29.01 -40.40
CA LEU A 342 -8.93 27.96 -39.87
C LEU A 342 -9.63 26.60 -39.83
N ASN A 343 -10.92 26.57 -39.51
CA ASN A 343 -11.75 25.36 -39.52
C ASN A 343 -11.91 24.75 -40.91
N ALA A 344 -11.86 25.55 -41.97
CA ALA A 344 -12.01 25.10 -43.36
C ALA A 344 -10.98 24.03 -43.79
N GLN A 345 -9.89 23.88 -43.02
CA GLN A 345 -8.86 22.86 -43.26
C GLN A 345 -9.14 21.53 -42.55
N PHE A 346 -10.13 21.44 -41.67
CA PHE A 346 -10.40 20.25 -40.85
C PHE A 346 -11.78 19.66 -41.18
N THR A 347 -11.86 18.34 -41.31
CA THR A 347 -13.11 17.62 -41.57
C THR A 347 -13.37 16.61 -40.45
N LEU A 348 -14.63 16.52 -40.00
CA LEU A 348 -15.10 15.48 -39.08
C LEU A 348 -15.81 14.38 -39.87
N HIS A 349 -15.55 13.13 -39.50
CA HIS A 349 -16.10 11.92 -40.10
C HIS A 349 -16.82 11.10 -39.02
N ASP A 350 -17.82 10.31 -39.42
CA ASP A 350 -18.50 9.33 -38.56
C ASP A 350 -19.09 9.93 -37.26
N VAL A 351 -19.65 11.15 -37.34
CA VAL A 351 -20.27 11.86 -36.22
C VAL A 351 -21.77 11.56 -36.14
N ASP A 352 -22.14 10.44 -35.52
CA ASP A 352 -23.53 10.09 -35.21
C ASP A 352 -23.92 10.59 -33.81
N ILE A 353 -24.67 11.70 -33.74
CA ILE A 353 -25.13 12.35 -32.49
C ILE A 353 -26.63 12.71 -32.54
N PRO A 354 -27.34 12.83 -31.40
CA PRO A 354 -26.88 12.62 -30.02
C PRO A 354 -26.56 11.15 -29.73
N ALA A 355 -25.61 10.93 -28.81
CA ALA A 355 -25.10 9.61 -28.44
C ALA A 355 -25.06 9.43 -26.92
N VAL A 356 -25.16 8.18 -26.46
CA VAL A 356 -25.01 7.80 -25.05
C VAL A 356 -23.88 6.77 -24.96
N ILE A 357 -22.95 6.98 -24.05
CA ILE A 357 -21.85 6.06 -23.76
C ILE A 357 -22.10 5.49 -22.36
N GLU A 358 -22.55 4.25 -22.30
CA GLU A 358 -22.71 3.50 -21.05
C GLU A 358 -21.35 3.36 -20.33
N PRO A 359 -21.33 3.07 -19.01
CA PRO A 359 -20.10 2.72 -18.28
C PRO A 359 -19.25 1.67 -19.01
N GLU A 360 -17.93 1.85 -18.99
CA GLU A 360 -16.91 1.05 -19.69
C GLU A 360 -16.99 1.03 -21.24
N ALA A 361 -18.04 1.61 -21.84
CA ALA A 361 -18.18 1.69 -23.29
C ALA A 361 -17.39 2.86 -23.90
N SER A 362 -17.26 2.83 -25.23
CA SER A 362 -16.62 3.90 -26.00
C SER A 362 -17.43 4.34 -27.21
N PHE A 363 -17.30 5.61 -27.58
CA PHE A 363 -17.75 6.19 -28.85
C PHE A 363 -16.52 6.70 -29.63
N SER A 364 -16.51 6.54 -30.95
CA SER A 364 -15.37 6.99 -31.77
C SER A 364 -15.84 7.76 -32.99
N PHE A 365 -15.10 8.80 -33.36
CA PHE A 365 -15.32 9.61 -34.57
C PHE A 365 -13.99 9.94 -35.25
N GLY A 366 -14.03 10.28 -36.54
CA GLY A 366 -12.83 10.58 -37.33
C GLY A 366 -12.56 12.08 -37.48
N VAL A 367 -11.28 12.45 -37.62
CA VAL A 367 -10.84 13.81 -37.97
C VAL A 367 -9.76 13.75 -39.06
N SER A 368 -9.86 14.55 -40.11
CA SER A 368 -8.80 14.75 -41.12
C SER A 368 -8.43 16.23 -41.30
N TYR A 369 -7.28 16.48 -41.90
CA TYR A 369 -6.73 17.81 -42.15
C TYR A 369 -6.23 17.96 -43.60
N THR A 370 -6.59 19.07 -44.26
CA THR A 370 -6.20 19.43 -45.64
C THR A 370 -5.80 20.91 -45.69
N PRO A 371 -4.51 21.27 -45.80
CA PRO A 371 -4.10 22.67 -45.84
C PRO A 371 -4.39 23.31 -47.21
N ALA A 372 -5.30 24.28 -47.27
CA ALA A 372 -5.59 25.07 -48.47
C ALA A 372 -4.82 26.41 -48.57
N MET A 373 -4.12 26.85 -47.52
CA MET A 373 -3.32 28.08 -47.51
C MET A 373 -2.05 27.96 -46.63
N PRO A 374 -1.04 28.85 -46.81
CA PRO A 374 0.15 28.89 -45.96
C PRO A 374 -0.14 29.25 -44.50
N GLY A 375 0.70 28.73 -43.60
CA GLY A 375 0.63 28.99 -42.16
C GLY A 375 0.28 27.76 -41.33
N GLY A 376 0.19 27.97 -40.02
CA GLY A 376 -0.29 26.99 -39.04
C GLY A 376 -1.76 27.22 -38.70
N HIS A 377 -2.57 26.18 -38.80
CA HIS A 377 -3.98 26.19 -38.47
C HIS A 377 -4.19 25.55 -37.10
N ARG A 378 -4.95 26.21 -36.22
CA ARG A 378 -5.29 25.71 -34.89
C ARG A 378 -6.78 25.93 -34.64
N THR A 379 -7.45 24.90 -34.15
CA THR A 379 -8.86 24.92 -33.71
C THR A 379 -9.07 23.84 -32.64
N ALA A 380 -10.30 23.47 -32.34
CA ALA A 380 -10.62 22.29 -31.54
C ALA A 380 -11.92 21.63 -32.00
N VAL A 381 -12.05 20.33 -31.78
CA VAL A 381 -13.37 19.67 -31.72
C VAL A 381 -13.99 20.03 -30.38
N SER A 382 -15.09 20.74 -30.40
CA SER A 382 -15.95 21.01 -29.24
C SER A 382 -16.90 19.84 -29.04
N ILE A 383 -16.92 19.29 -27.82
CA ILE A 383 -17.83 18.22 -27.41
C ILE A 383 -18.57 18.72 -26.18
N ALA A 384 -19.88 18.95 -26.31
CA ALA A 384 -20.75 19.33 -25.21
C ALA A 384 -21.59 18.13 -24.79
N PHE A 385 -21.58 17.88 -23.48
CA PHE A 385 -22.37 16.85 -22.84
C PHE A 385 -23.66 17.45 -22.26
N GLY A 386 -24.54 16.62 -21.71
CA GLY A 386 -25.80 17.05 -21.09
C GLY A 386 -25.63 18.06 -19.94
N GLU A 387 -26.74 18.67 -19.51
CA GLU A 387 -26.79 19.93 -18.72
C GLU A 387 -25.89 20.01 -17.46
N CYS A 388 -25.43 18.89 -16.89
CA CYS A 388 -24.55 18.83 -15.71
C CYS A 388 -23.09 18.41 -15.99
N GLN A 389 -22.75 17.98 -17.22
CA GLN A 389 -21.46 17.34 -17.56
C GLN A 389 -20.50 18.28 -18.34
N GLY A 390 -20.97 19.48 -18.70
CA GLY A 390 -20.12 20.54 -19.25
C GLY A 390 -19.66 20.32 -20.70
N GLN A 391 -18.51 20.92 -21.04
CA GLN A 391 -17.97 20.93 -22.41
C GLN A 391 -16.46 20.68 -22.37
N VAL A 392 -16.00 19.69 -23.14
CA VAL A 392 -14.58 19.42 -23.38
C VAL A 392 -14.20 19.83 -24.80
N SER A 393 -12.90 19.96 -25.05
CA SER A 393 -12.38 20.29 -26.37
C SER A 393 -11.13 19.48 -26.69
N VAL A 394 -11.12 18.83 -27.86
CA VAL A 394 -9.93 18.15 -28.41
C VAL A 394 -9.18 19.14 -29.29
N PRO A 395 -8.01 19.68 -28.89
CA PRO A 395 -7.27 20.65 -29.69
C PRO A 395 -6.79 20.01 -30.98
N LEU A 396 -6.93 20.73 -32.10
CA LEU A 396 -6.45 20.34 -33.41
C LEU A 396 -5.37 21.32 -33.89
N SER A 397 -4.23 20.82 -34.32
CA SER A 397 -3.21 21.61 -35.01
C SER A 397 -2.68 20.92 -36.26
N GLY A 398 -2.33 21.74 -37.26
CA GLY A 398 -1.65 21.30 -38.47
C GLY A 398 -1.01 22.49 -39.17
N ARG A 399 -0.05 22.26 -40.06
CA ARG A 399 0.56 23.31 -40.89
C ARG A 399 0.71 22.88 -42.34
N LEU A 400 0.92 23.86 -43.23
CA LEU A 400 1.44 23.59 -44.57
C LEU A 400 2.94 23.26 -44.47
N LYS A 401 3.44 22.33 -45.30
CA LYS A 401 4.88 22.14 -45.50
C LYS A 401 5.55 23.38 -46.10
N GLN A 402 6.63 23.86 -45.49
CA GLN A 402 7.36 25.05 -45.93
C GLN A 402 8.89 24.85 -45.77
N PRO A 403 9.71 25.40 -46.68
CA PRO A 403 11.15 25.43 -46.49
C PRO A 403 11.52 26.53 -45.48
N CYS A 404 12.55 26.26 -44.68
CA CYS A 404 13.06 27.17 -43.66
C CYS A 404 14.58 27.13 -43.73
N ILE A 405 15.24 28.28 -43.65
CA ILE A 405 16.70 28.37 -43.61
C ILE A 405 17.17 28.84 -42.23
N GLN A 406 18.15 28.13 -41.66
CA GLN A 406 18.86 28.52 -40.46
C GLN A 406 20.36 28.34 -40.67
N THR A 407 21.18 29.17 -40.01
CA THR A 407 22.64 29.03 -39.99
C THR A 407 23.18 28.87 -38.58
N THR A 408 24.09 27.93 -38.40
CA THR A 408 24.84 27.74 -37.15
C THR A 408 26.34 28.02 -37.42
N PRO A 409 26.95 29.04 -36.80
CA PRO A 409 26.35 30.08 -35.96
C PRO A 409 25.59 31.15 -36.78
N GLU A 410 24.77 31.95 -36.10
CA GLU A 410 24.06 33.10 -36.69
C GLU A 410 24.99 34.29 -37.00
N ALA A 411 26.18 34.35 -36.37
CA ALA A 411 27.24 35.33 -36.63
C ALA A 411 28.62 34.73 -36.36
N VAL A 412 29.65 35.19 -37.07
CA VAL A 412 31.03 34.71 -36.94
C VAL A 412 31.95 35.86 -36.50
N ASP A 413 32.49 35.75 -35.29
CA ASP A 413 33.60 36.60 -34.83
C ASP A 413 34.93 35.85 -34.90
N PHE A 414 35.79 36.26 -35.82
CA PHE A 414 37.17 35.77 -35.95
C PHE A 414 38.11 36.34 -34.86
N ARG A 415 37.59 37.17 -33.94
CA ARG A 415 38.30 37.76 -32.80
C ARG A 415 39.48 38.63 -33.20
N VAL A 416 40.72 38.20 -32.92
CA VAL A 416 41.93 39.01 -33.06
C VAL A 416 42.95 38.28 -33.93
N VAL A 417 43.16 38.76 -35.16
CA VAL A 417 44.07 38.16 -36.14
C VAL A 417 45.24 39.13 -36.38
N ALA A 418 46.46 38.71 -36.07
CA ALA A 418 47.67 39.53 -36.22
C ALA A 418 47.98 39.87 -37.69
N GLN A 419 48.70 40.97 -37.91
CA GLN A 419 49.02 41.42 -39.27
C GLN A 419 49.81 40.34 -40.05
N GLY A 420 49.35 40.04 -41.27
CA GLY A 420 49.93 39.02 -42.15
C GLY A 420 49.48 37.59 -41.85
N GLN A 421 48.66 37.35 -40.82
CA GLN A 421 48.16 36.01 -40.48
C GLN A 421 46.76 35.74 -41.07
N PRO A 422 46.44 34.48 -41.40
CA PRO A 422 45.06 34.02 -41.57
C PRO A 422 44.39 33.77 -40.21
N SER A 423 43.07 33.90 -40.18
CA SER A 423 42.21 33.31 -39.15
C SER A 423 42.15 31.79 -39.30
N ALA A 424 41.58 31.11 -38.32
CA ALA A 424 40.96 29.82 -38.59
C ALA A 424 39.86 29.96 -39.67
N PRO A 425 39.69 28.97 -40.56
CA PRO A 425 38.43 28.82 -41.28
C PRO A 425 37.32 28.52 -40.26
N PHE A 426 36.23 29.26 -40.33
CA PHE A 426 35.03 29.03 -39.53
C PHE A 426 33.99 28.32 -40.41
N LEU A 427 33.34 27.29 -39.86
CA LEU A 427 32.26 26.60 -40.55
C LEU A 427 30.93 27.25 -40.18
N VAL A 428 30.19 27.69 -41.19
CA VAL A 428 28.79 28.07 -41.11
C VAL A 428 27.98 26.91 -41.69
N GLU A 429 27.27 26.19 -40.84
CA GLU A 429 26.32 25.17 -41.28
C GLU A 429 25.04 25.85 -41.75
N VAL A 430 24.63 25.59 -43.00
CA VAL A 430 23.33 25.98 -43.55
C VAL A 430 22.39 24.78 -43.43
N LEU A 431 21.32 24.91 -42.67
CA LEU A 431 20.32 23.87 -42.42
C LEU A 431 18.99 24.24 -43.10
N ASN A 432 18.41 23.29 -43.85
CA ASN A 432 16.98 23.34 -44.13
C ASN A 432 16.19 22.89 -42.89
N CYS A 433 15.80 23.85 -42.06
CA CYS A 433 15.00 23.63 -40.85
C CYS A 433 13.53 23.27 -41.16
N GLY A 434 13.14 23.27 -42.43
CA GLY A 434 11.79 23.08 -42.92
C GLY A 434 11.40 21.62 -43.16
N ASP A 435 10.19 21.49 -43.70
CA ASP A 435 9.52 20.25 -44.09
C ASP A 435 9.06 20.26 -45.56
N ALA A 436 9.51 21.26 -46.34
CA ALA A 436 9.65 21.19 -47.79
C ALA A 436 11.12 21.45 -48.22
N PRO A 437 11.55 21.02 -49.43
CA PRO A 437 12.89 21.30 -49.95
C PRO A 437 13.15 22.81 -50.12
N LEU A 438 14.37 23.24 -49.81
CA LEU A 438 14.80 24.63 -49.82
C LEU A 438 15.72 24.89 -51.03
N ASP A 439 15.36 25.80 -51.92
CA ASP A 439 16.23 26.23 -53.01
C ASP A 439 17.26 27.24 -52.49
N ILE A 440 18.56 26.98 -52.72
CA ILE A 440 19.63 27.95 -52.52
C ILE A 440 19.99 28.54 -53.89
N THR A 441 19.79 29.85 -54.04
CA THR A 441 19.75 30.54 -55.35
C THR A 441 20.94 31.47 -55.61
N ASP A 442 21.53 32.07 -54.56
CA ASP A 442 22.83 32.76 -54.60
C ASP A 442 23.50 32.75 -53.22
N VAL A 443 24.83 32.85 -53.19
CA VAL A 443 25.64 33.01 -51.95
C VAL A 443 26.81 33.95 -52.23
N GLY A 444 27.07 34.90 -51.33
CA GLY A 444 28.14 35.88 -51.50
C GLY A 444 28.53 36.66 -50.24
N LEU A 445 29.44 37.62 -50.39
CA LEU A 445 29.82 38.59 -49.36
C LEU A 445 29.26 39.97 -49.71
N SER A 446 28.68 40.64 -48.70
CA SER A 446 27.92 41.88 -48.84
C SER A 446 28.74 43.11 -49.26
N SER A 447 29.98 43.25 -48.77
CA SER A 447 30.84 44.42 -49.03
C SER A 447 32.17 44.12 -49.72
N GLN A 448 32.58 42.84 -49.77
CA GLN A 448 33.90 42.40 -50.25
C GLN A 448 35.06 43.15 -49.55
N THR A 449 34.95 43.31 -48.23
CA THR A 449 35.99 43.92 -47.40
C THR A 449 37.29 43.10 -47.48
N ASP A 450 38.38 43.74 -47.91
CA ASP A 450 39.68 43.09 -48.16
C ASP A 450 40.14 42.26 -46.96
N GLY A 451 40.35 40.97 -47.20
CA GLY A 451 40.70 39.96 -46.22
C GLY A 451 39.65 38.87 -46.05
N PHE A 452 38.35 39.16 -46.16
CA PHE A 452 37.31 38.11 -46.03
C PHE A 452 37.19 37.24 -47.29
N SER A 453 36.97 35.95 -47.11
CA SER A 453 36.66 35.00 -48.18
C SER A 453 35.70 33.90 -47.72
N TRP A 454 35.04 33.24 -48.67
CA TRP A 454 34.15 32.11 -48.42
C TRP A 454 34.28 31.05 -49.52
N ARG A 455 33.87 29.81 -49.22
CA ARG A 455 33.67 28.72 -50.17
C ARG A 455 32.73 27.66 -49.59
N TRP A 456 32.09 26.86 -50.44
CA TRP A 456 31.48 25.60 -49.99
C TRP A 456 32.57 24.64 -49.49
N VAL A 457 32.24 23.77 -48.53
CA VAL A 457 33.14 22.68 -48.12
C VAL A 457 33.19 21.58 -49.20
N ASP A 458 32.04 21.20 -49.76
CA ASP A 458 32.03 20.39 -50.99
C ASP A 458 32.40 21.26 -52.19
N GLN A 459 33.54 20.96 -52.81
CA GLN A 459 34.04 21.69 -53.99
C GLN A 459 33.29 21.33 -55.28
N ASN A 460 32.38 20.34 -55.26
CA ASN A 460 31.59 19.91 -56.41
C ASN A 460 30.23 20.63 -56.51
N LEU A 461 29.81 21.33 -55.47
CA LEU A 461 28.49 21.93 -55.37
C LEU A 461 28.35 23.19 -56.25
N THR A 462 27.30 23.24 -57.06
CA THR A 462 27.02 24.35 -57.98
C THR A 462 25.67 24.99 -57.68
N ILE A 463 25.65 26.32 -57.53
CA ILE A 463 24.43 27.12 -57.35
C ILE A 463 23.74 27.34 -58.71
N PRO A 464 22.39 27.30 -58.81
CA PRO A 464 21.44 26.97 -57.75
C PRO A 464 21.35 25.46 -57.48
N PHE A 465 21.07 25.10 -56.24
CA PHE A 465 20.82 23.72 -55.82
C PHE A 465 19.65 23.65 -54.81
N VAL A 466 19.12 22.44 -54.61
CA VAL A 466 18.05 22.17 -53.64
C VAL A 466 18.66 21.47 -52.42
N LEU A 467 18.36 21.98 -51.22
CA LEU A 467 18.69 21.37 -49.94
C LEU A 467 17.42 20.70 -49.39
N ASP A 468 17.38 19.37 -49.42
CA ASP A 468 16.24 18.59 -48.92
C ASP A 468 16.00 18.80 -47.41
N THR A 469 14.80 18.43 -46.95
CA THR A 469 14.35 18.65 -45.56
C THR A 469 15.31 18.05 -44.54
N ARG A 470 15.72 18.84 -43.55
CA ARG A 470 16.70 18.48 -42.50
C ARG A 470 18.11 18.15 -42.99
N MET A 471 18.41 18.26 -44.29
CA MET A 471 19.79 18.20 -44.78
C MET A 471 20.51 19.49 -44.43
N THR A 472 21.82 19.39 -44.23
CA THR A 472 22.70 20.54 -44.01
C THR A 472 23.82 20.59 -45.04
N GLN A 473 24.33 21.79 -45.29
CA GLN A 473 25.47 22.04 -46.15
C GLN A 473 26.41 23.04 -45.49
N LEU A 474 27.70 22.70 -45.45
CA LEU A 474 28.72 23.52 -44.80
C LEU A 474 29.31 24.55 -45.77
N ILE A 475 29.33 25.81 -45.33
CA ILE A 475 30.13 26.91 -45.90
C ILE A 475 31.35 27.12 -45.00
N GLU A 476 32.52 27.27 -45.60
CA GLU A 476 33.73 27.72 -44.94
C GLU A 476 33.90 29.23 -45.19
N VAL A 477 34.01 30.02 -44.12
CA VAL A 477 34.38 31.45 -44.16
C VAL A 477 35.72 31.67 -43.48
N SER A 478 36.55 32.57 -43.99
CA SER A 478 37.86 32.89 -43.39
C SER A 478 38.27 34.35 -43.61
N PHE A 479 39.22 34.83 -42.80
CA PHE A 479 39.79 36.17 -42.91
C PHE A 479 41.32 36.12 -42.98
N GLN A 480 41.92 36.83 -43.93
CA GLN A 480 43.36 37.06 -44.03
C GLN A 480 43.68 38.52 -43.68
N ASN A 481 44.47 38.75 -42.63
CA ASN A 481 44.85 40.13 -42.27
C ASN A 481 45.94 40.67 -43.22
N ASN A 482 45.51 41.32 -44.30
CA ASN A 482 46.38 41.98 -45.28
C ASN A 482 46.96 43.34 -44.80
N GLY A 483 46.46 43.91 -43.70
CA GLY A 483 46.86 45.25 -43.24
C GLY A 483 45.95 45.93 -42.21
N LEU A 484 45.00 45.22 -41.61
CA LEU A 484 44.16 45.71 -40.53
C LEU A 484 45.01 45.91 -39.26
N SER A 485 45.16 47.17 -38.84
CA SER A 485 45.99 47.57 -37.71
C SER A 485 45.44 47.11 -36.35
N GLU A 486 46.32 46.97 -35.37
CA GLU A 486 45.97 46.60 -34.00
C GLU A 486 44.81 47.43 -33.42
N GLY A 487 43.77 46.74 -32.94
CA GLY A 487 42.57 47.34 -32.36
C GLY A 487 41.56 47.95 -33.35
N ALA A 488 41.86 48.00 -34.65
CA ALA A 488 40.89 48.35 -35.68
C ALA A 488 40.00 47.14 -36.02
N GLN A 489 38.74 47.38 -36.36
CA GLN A 489 37.80 46.31 -36.73
C GLN A 489 37.49 46.33 -38.24
N ALA A 490 37.30 45.14 -38.80
CA ALA A 490 36.73 44.94 -40.13
C ALA A 490 35.48 44.07 -40.02
N MET A 491 34.51 44.33 -40.89
CA MET A 491 33.23 43.63 -40.94
C MET A 491 32.83 43.36 -42.39
N ASP A 492 32.08 42.28 -42.58
CA ASP A 492 31.32 41.97 -43.79
C ASP A 492 30.10 41.14 -43.36
N SER A 493 29.39 40.52 -44.30
CA SER A 493 28.36 39.52 -44.01
C SER A 493 28.26 38.52 -45.15
N LEU A 494 28.13 37.24 -44.81
CA LEU A 494 27.78 36.17 -45.74
C LEU A 494 26.27 36.24 -46.00
N VAL A 495 25.87 36.41 -47.26
CA VAL A 495 24.48 36.54 -47.70
C VAL A 495 24.07 35.28 -48.47
N ILE A 496 22.87 34.77 -48.20
CA ILE A 496 22.32 33.53 -48.79
C ILE A 496 20.89 33.80 -49.29
N GLU A 497 20.71 33.87 -50.61
CA GLU A 497 19.41 34.08 -51.27
C GLU A 497 18.72 32.73 -51.51
N ASN A 498 17.49 32.55 -51.04
CA ASN A 498 16.85 31.24 -50.92
C ASN A 498 15.30 31.29 -51.01
N SER A 499 14.64 30.13 -51.08
CA SER A 499 13.17 30.05 -51.22
C SER A 499 12.35 29.95 -49.91
N SER A 500 12.94 30.17 -48.74
CA SER A 500 12.21 30.32 -47.46
C SER A 500 11.22 31.49 -47.52
N PRO A 501 9.91 31.29 -47.22
CA PRO A 501 8.92 32.37 -47.29
C PRO A 501 9.17 33.52 -46.29
N ASP A 502 9.67 33.18 -45.10
CA ASP A 502 9.88 34.14 -44.00
C ASP A 502 11.28 34.78 -44.03
N THR A 503 12.26 34.07 -44.60
CA THR A 503 13.68 34.44 -44.62
C THR A 503 14.34 34.28 -46.01
N PRO A 504 13.77 34.86 -47.10
CA PRO A 504 14.25 34.66 -48.47
C PRO A 504 15.68 35.18 -48.72
N THR A 505 16.16 36.09 -47.88
CA THR A 505 17.56 36.50 -47.81
C THR A 505 18.04 36.29 -46.37
N LEU A 506 18.92 35.32 -46.14
CA LEU A 506 19.58 35.12 -44.84
C LEU A 506 20.95 35.83 -44.84
N THR A 507 21.36 36.37 -43.70
CA THR A 507 22.62 37.12 -43.58
C THR A 507 23.32 36.76 -42.27
N VAL A 508 24.56 36.26 -42.37
CA VAL A 508 25.43 35.92 -41.24
C VAL A 508 26.52 37.00 -41.12
N PRO A 509 26.47 37.87 -40.08
CA PRO A 509 27.48 38.90 -39.87
C PRO A 509 28.87 38.30 -39.62
N LEU A 510 29.90 38.88 -40.25
CA LEU A 510 31.30 38.51 -40.08
C LEU A 510 32.04 39.67 -39.41
N SER A 511 32.75 39.43 -38.30
CA SER A 511 33.58 40.44 -37.62
C SER A 511 34.99 39.95 -37.35
N VAL A 512 35.95 40.88 -37.37
CA VAL A 512 37.32 40.64 -36.94
C VAL A 512 37.96 41.93 -36.42
N THR A 513 38.88 41.79 -35.48
CA THR A 513 39.75 42.86 -34.96
C THR A 513 41.19 42.59 -35.38
N GLY A 514 41.91 43.62 -35.82
CA GLY A 514 43.34 43.51 -36.09
C GLY A 514 44.13 43.29 -34.80
N GLY A 515 45.03 42.31 -34.80
CA GLY A 515 46.02 42.12 -33.76
C GLY A 515 47.34 42.85 -34.07
N GLY A 516 48.13 43.12 -33.03
CA GLY A 516 49.52 43.56 -33.17
C GLY A 516 50.44 42.43 -33.62
N SER A 517 51.50 42.16 -32.85
CA SER A 517 52.40 41.03 -33.12
C SER A 517 51.67 39.68 -33.01
N PRO A 518 51.98 38.70 -33.88
CA PRO A 518 51.45 37.34 -33.75
C PRO A 518 52.00 36.64 -32.51
N SER A 519 51.13 35.89 -31.83
CA SER A 519 51.46 35.01 -30.70
C SER A 519 50.66 33.71 -30.81
N CYS A 520 51.15 32.65 -30.16
CA CYS A 520 50.47 31.36 -30.11
C CYS A 520 50.23 30.95 -28.65
N GLU A 521 48.98 30.56 -28.30
CA GLU A 521 48.58 30.20 -26.94
C GLU A 521 47.40 29.21 -26.96
N MET A 522 47.67 27.92 -26.73
CA MET A 522 46.63 26.90 -26.64
C MET A 522 46.04 26.82 -25.22
N GLN A 523 44.73 26.60 -25.11
CA GLN A 523 44.02 26.24 -23.88
C GLN A 523 43.13 25.02 -24.11
N ILE A 524 43.04 24.11 -23.12
CA ILE A 524 42.06 23.03 -23.12
C ILE A 524 40.78 23.46 -22.37
N ILE A 525 39.61 23.13 -22.94
CA ILE A 525 38.30 23.46 -22.40
C ILE A 525 37.42 22.19 -22.41
N PRO A 526 36.85 21.77 -21.26
CA PRO A 526 37.17 22.26 -19.91
C PRO A 526 38.60 21.87 -19.51
N ASN A 527 39.24 22.64 -18.62
CA ASN A 527 40.57 22.30 -18.08
C ASN A 527 40.51 21.29 -16.91
N ARG A 528 39.31 20.81 -16.57
CA ARG A 528 39.05 19.66 -15.70
C ARG A 528 37.90 18.86 -16.29
N MET A 529 38.05 17.55 -16.44
CA MET A 529 36.99 16.64 -16.84
C MET A 529 36.80 15.59 -15.75
N ASN A 530 35.57 15.46 -15.23
CA ASN A 530 35.21 14.39 -14.32
C ASN A 530 34.28 13.43 -15.07
N PHE A 531 34.64 12.15 -15.09
CA PHE A 531 33.87 11.11 -15.76
C PHE A 531 32.71 10.57 -14.89
N GLY A 532 32.74 10.86 -13.58
CA GLY A 532 31.72 10.42 -12.63
C GLY A 532 32.09 9.10 -11.96
N LEU A 533 31.07 8.39 -11.47
CA LEU A 533 31.20 6.98 -11.12
C LEU A 533 30.94 6.14 -12.38
N VAL A 534 31.72 5.09 -12.59
CA VAL A 534 31.61 4.17 -13.73
C VAL A 534 31.74 2.72 -13.23
N THR A 535 30.87 1.83 -13.71
CA THR A 535 30.90 0.40 -13.37
C THR A 535 32.23 -0.21 -13.83
N ARG A 536 32.83 -1.05 -12.98
CA ARG A 536 34.09 -1.72 -13.30
C ARG A 536 34.00 -2.50 -14.63
N GLY A 537 34.94 -2.26 -15.54
CA GLY A 537 34.96 -2.86 -16.88
C GLY A 537 34.05 -2.17 -17.93
N ARG A 538 33.29 -1.13 -17.55
CA ARG A 538 32.56 -0.26 -18.50
C ARG A 538 33.40 0.94 -18.91
N SER A 539 33.07 1.51 -20.08
CA SER A 539 33.76 2.65 -20.66
C SER A 539 32.84 3.86 -20.77
N VAL A 540 33.32 5.04 -20.38
CA VAL A 540 32.61 6.33 -20.56
C VAL A 540 33.46 7.29 -21.36
N THR A 541 32.98 7.71 -22.53
CA THR A 541 33.64 8.70 -23.39
C THR A 541 33.14 10.12 -23.10
N ARG A 542 34.05 11.10 -23.16
CA ARG A 542 33.76 12.54 -23.03
C ARG A 542 34.59 13.34 -24.05
N GLN A 543 33.94 14.28 -24.74
CA GLN A 543 34.60 15.21 -25.66
C GLN A 543 35.16 16.43 -24.93
N LEU A 544 36.38 16.82 -25.28
CA LEU A 544 37.05 18.05 -24.88
C LEU A 544 37.40 18.88 -26.14
N ARG A 545 37.80 20.14 -25.96
CA ARG A 545 38.22 21.02 -27.05
C ARG A 545 39.49 21.77 -26.68
N ALA A 546 40.51 21.69 -27.51
CA ALA A 546 41.62 22.65 -27.49
C ALA A 546 41.23 23.90 -28.29
N VAL A 547 41.68 25.08 -27.85
CA VAL A 547 41.48 26.34 -28.57
C VAL A 547 42.76 27.16 -28.60
N ASN A 548 43.11 27.69 -29.78
CA ASN A 548 44.17 28.71 -29.88
C ASN A 548 43.59 30.09 -29.56
N ARG A 549 44.02 30.67 -28.43
CA ARG A 549 43.70 32.06 -28.02
C ARG A 549 44.75 33.08 -28.45
N GLY A 550 45.86 32.64 -29.03
CA GLY A 550 46.86 33.50 -29.65
C GLY A 550 46.35 34.19 -30.91
N THR A 551 47.08 35.22 -31.35
CA THR A 551 46.75 36.05 -32.52
C THR A 551 47.35 35.53 -33.83
N GLY A 552 48.12 34.44 -33.79
CA GLY A 552 48.70 33.73 -34.92
C GLY A 552 48.70 32.20 -34.72
N SER A 553 49.23 31.45 -35.69
CA SER A 553 49.21 29.98 -35.69
C SER A 553 50.12 29.33 -34.63
N CYS A 554 49.64 28.28 -33.97
CA CYS A 554 50.45 27.34 -33.20
C CYS A 554 50.86 26.12 -34.04
N ASP A 555 52.10 25.65 -33.87
CA ASP A 555 52.52 24.33 -34.35
C ASP A 555 52.21 23.29 -33.26
N LEU A 556 51.36 22.30 -33.56
CA LEU A 556 50.98 21.25 -32.62
C LEU A 556 52.01 20.12 -32.63
N GLN A 557 52.27 19.53 -31.46
CA GLN A 557 53.27 18.48 -31.28
C GLN A 557 52.62 17.21 -30.68
N GLU A 558 53.05 16.80 -29.50
CA GLU A 558 52.65 15.54 -28.86
C GLU A 558 51.41 15.73 -27.98
N GLN A 559 50.59 14.68 -27.89
CA GLN A 559 49.43 14.58 -27.00
C GLN A 559 49.68 13.38 -26.07
N THR A 560 49.72 13.60 -24.76
CA THR A 560 49.91 12.54 -23.75
C THR A 560 48.78 12.55 -22.72
N ILE A 561 48.57 11.40 -22.07
CA ILE A 561 47.80 11.30 -20.83
C ILE A 561 48.72 10.64 -19.79
N ASP A 562 49.04 11.39 -18.74
CA ASP A 562 49.99 10.99 -17.70
C ASP A 562 49.26 10.79 -16.36
N PRO A 563 49.40 9.65 -15.66
CA PRO A 563 48.73 9.41 -14.39
C PRO A 563 49.33 10.28 -13.27
N LEU A 564 48.50 10.78 -12.35
CA LEU A 564 48.98 11.69 -11.30
C LEU A 564 49.92 11.03 -10.27
N ILE A 565 49.93 9.70 -10.17
CA ILE A 565 50.79 8.96 -9.25
C ILE A 565 51.49 7.81 -10.00
N PRO A 566 52.74 7.97 -10.45
CA PRO A 566 53.47 6.92 -11.14
C PRO A 566 54.07 5.90 -10.15
N ILE A 567 53.26 4.95 -9.67
CA ILE A 567 53.73 3.82 -8.88
C ILE A 567 53.97 2.62 -9.81
N PRO A 568 55.22 2.16 -10.02
CA PRO A 568 55.52 1.04 -10.90
C PRO A 568 55.28 -0.31 -10.19
N ILE A 569 54.03 -0.57 -9.81
CA ILE A 569 53.52 -1.89 -9.43
C ILE A 569 52.72 -2.41 -10.63
N PRO A 570 52.95 -3.64 -11.13
CA PRO A 570 52.14 -4.22 -12.19
C PRO A 570 50.66 -4.29 -11.79
N GLY A 571 49.76 -3.71 -12.58
CA GLY A 571 48.34 -3.58 -12.24
C GLY A 571 48.01 -2.48 -11.24
N LEU A 572 48.88 -1.48 -11.04
CA LEU A 572 48.65 -0.36 -10.12
C LEU A 572 49.25 0.98 -10.62
N GLY A 573 49.49 1.07 -11.92
CA GLY A 573 50.00 2.27 -12.60
C GLY A 573 49.49 2.43 -14.04
N ASP A 574 48.45 1.67 -14.39
CA ASP A 574 47.85 1.62 -15.72
C ASP A 574 46.89 2.81 -15.92
N VAL A 575 46.91 3.40 -17.11
CA VAL A 575 46.18 4.64 -17.38
C VAL A 575 44.80 4.30 -17.92
N PHE A 576 43.82 4.18 -17.02
CA PHE A 576 42.41 3.92 -17.36
C PHE A 576 41.72 5.04 -18.17
N PHE A 577 42.47 6.06 -18.63
CA PHE A 577 42.00 7.13 -19.53
C PHE A 577 42.72 7.04 -20.89
N GLU A 578 42.01 6.62 -21.93
CA GLU A 578 42.54 6.52 -23.30
C GLU A 578 42.15 7.74 -24.15
N LEU A 579 43.08 8.25 -24.97
CA LEU A 579 42.84 9.29 -25.97
C LEU A 579 42.23 8.69 -27.24
N THR A 580 40.96 8.28 -27.16
CA THR A 580 40.26 7.52 -28.22
C THR A 580 40.03 8.32 -29.51
N GLN A 581 40.00 9.66 -29.44
CA GLN A 581 40.06 10.52 -30.64
C GLN A 581 41.05 11.67 -30.39
N PRO A 582 42.30 11.60 -30.87
CA PRO A 582 43.27 12.69 -30.74
C PRO A 582 42.93 13.88 -31.64
N ILE A 583 43.46 15.06 -31.29
CA ILE A 583 43.40 16.26 -32.14
C ILE A 583 44.03 15.96 -33.50
N ALA A 584 43.28 16.22 -34.58
CA ALA A 584 43.74 16.06 -35.95
C ALA A 584 44.51 17.30 -36.47
N GLY A 585 45.59 17.04 -37.21
CA GLY A 585 46.44 18.07 -37.81
C GLY A 585 47.64 18.49 -36.95
N ASN A 586 48.57 19.24 -37.57
CA ASN A 586 49.83 19.67 -36.94
C ASN A 586 49.91 21.19 -36.71
N GLN A 587 48.84 21.94 -36.98
CA GLN A 587 48.76 23.39 -36.73
C GLN A 587 47.37 23.78 -36.24
N ALA A 588 47.30 24.81 -35.40
CA ALA A 588 46.08 25.47 -34.96
C ALA A 588 46.13 26.96 -35.31
N ALA A 589 45.28 27.42 -36.23
CA ALA A 589 45.17 28.83 -36.61
C ALA A 589 44.57 29.69 -35.47
N ALA A 590 44.69 31.01 -35.56
CA ALA A 590 44.18 31.93 -34.54
C ALA A 590 42.65 31.76 -34.36
N GLY A 591 42.19 31.55 -33.12
CA GLY A 591 40.80 31.30 -32.79
C GLY A 591 40.28 29.88 -33.06
N GLN A 592 41.08 28.97 -33.62
CA GLN A 592 40.63 27.62 -34.00
C GLN A 592 40.27 26.78 -32.77
N PHE A 593 39.10 26.13 -32.82
CA PHE A 593 38.73 25.04 -31.92
C PHE A 593 39.07 23.70 -32.55
N LEU A 594 39.57 22.77 -31.73
CA LEU A 594 39.99 21.43 -32.12
C LEU A 594 39.40 20.42 -31.13
N PRO A 595 38.39 19.63 -31.53
CA PRO A 595 37.81 18.59 -30.66
C PRO A 595 38.79 17.42 -30.51
N PHE A 596 38.65 16.73 -29.38
CA PHE A 596 39.29 15.44 -29.09
C PHE A 596 38.46 14.71 -28.03
N GLU A 597 38.58 13.39 -27.95
CA GLU A 597 37.76 12.56 -27.06
C GLU A 597 38.65 11.65 -26.22
N ILE A 598 38.27 11.55 -24.94
CA ILE A 598 38.93 10.68 -23.96
C ILE A 598 37.88 9.72 -23.42
N THR A 599 38.27 8.46 -23.23
CA THR A 599 37.45 7.40 -22.68
C THR A 599 38.03 6.91 -21.36
N TYR A 600 37.20 6.82 -20.32
CA TYR A 600 37.56 6.29 -19.00
C TYR A 600 37.02 4.87 -18.83
N THR A 601 37.87 3.90 -18.48
CA THR A 601 37.52 2.47 -18.32
C THR A 601 38.21 1.88 -17.08
N PRO A 602 37.60 1.92 -15.87
CA PRO A 602 38.23 1.41 -14.66
C PRO A 602 38.24 -0.12 -14.55
N GLU A 603 39.38 -0.70 -14.16
CA GLU A 603 39.50 -2.15 -13.89
C GLU A 603 39.56 -2.51 -12.39
N LEU A 604 39.75 -1.51 -11.52
CA LEU A 604 39.94 -1.64 -10.07
C LEU A 604 38.98 -0.73 -9.28
N PHE A 605 38.92 -0.92 -7.96
CA PHE A 605 38.07 -0.13 -7.05
C PHE A 605 38.84 1.04 -6.42
N ASN A 606 38.94 2.16 -7.13
CA ASN A 606 39.64 3.36 -6.66
C ASN A 606 39.10 4.65 -7.30
N GLN A 607 39.60 5.79 -6.80
CA GLN A 607 39.53 7.05 -7.52
C GLN A 607 40.72 7.13 -8.49
N ASP A 608 40.43 7.32 -9.78
CA ASP A 608 41.43 7.50 -10.81
C ASP A 608 41.65 8.97 -11.12
N SER A 609 42.89 9.34 -11.44
CA SER A 609 43.21 10.70 -11.90
C SER A 609 44.47 10.77 -12.76
N ALA A 610 44.37 11.51 -13.86
CA ALA A 610 45.43 11.73 -14.82
C ALA A 610 45.46 13.19 -15.30
N THR A 611 46.46 13.55 -16.10
CA THR A 611 46.56 14.84 -16.78
C THR A 611 46.74 14.61 -18.27
N TYR A 612 45.80 15.11 -19.07
CA TYR A 612 45.98 15.26 -20.51
C TYR A 612 46.92 16.46 -20.76
N THR A 613 47.93 16.27 -21.61
CA THR A 613 48.89 17.30 -22.00
C THR A 613 48.97 17.41 -23.52
N LEU A 614 48.73 18.61 -24.05
CA LEU A 614 49.02 19.01 -25.43
C LEU A 614 50.30 19.85 -25.46
N ASN A 615 51.37 19.30 -26.02
CA ASN A 615 52.60 20.03 -26.32
C ASN A 615 52.45 20.80 -27.65
N TYR A 616 52.94 22.04 -27.69
CA TYR A 616 52.86 22.90 -28.87
C TYR A 616 54.02 23.89 -28.92
N PHE A 617 54.25 24.48 -30.09
CA PHE A 617 55.33 25.44 -30.34
C PHE A 617 54.76 26.75 -30.88
N ASP A 618 55.29 27.85 -30.35
CA ASP A 618 55.02 29.22 -30.79
C ASP A 618 56.13 29.64 -31.77
N PRO A 619 55.87 29.68 -33.09
CA PRO A 619 56.87 30.00 -34.10
C PRO A 619 57.28 31.48 -34.11
N PHE A 620 56.52 32.36 -33.44
CA PHE A 620 56.78 33.80 -33.39
C PHE A 620 57.71 34.18 -32.24
N THR A 621 57.60 33.47 -31.10
CA THR A 621 58.53 33.62 -29.96
C THR A 621 59.65 32.57 -29.94
N ASN A 622 59.58 31.55 -30.80
CA ASN A 622 60.48 30.39 -30.84
C ASN A 622 60.53 29.66 -29.47
N GLN A 623 59.35 29.34 -28.92
CA GLN A 623 59.21 28.69 -27.61
C GLN A 623 58.30 27.46 -27.70
N ALA A 624 58.73 26.37 -27.08
CA ALA A 624 57.84 25.25 -26.75
C ALA A 624 56.99 25.61 -25.53
N LYS A 625 55.73 25.19 -25.54
CA LYS A 625 54.69 25.46 -24.55
C LYS A 625 53.81 24.22 -24.39
N MET A 626 52.98 24.19 -23.36
CA MET A 626 52.07 23.09 -23.07
C MET A 626 50.71 23.60 -22.59
N ALA A 627 49.65 22.89 -22.93
CA ALA A 627 48.29 23.11 -22.44
C ALA A 627 47.77 21.82 -21.81
N GLN A 628 47.08 21.91 -20.66
CA GLN A 628 46.72 20.73 -19.88
C GLN A 628 45.25 20.75 -19.42
N ALA A 629 44.71 19.55 -19.18
CA ALA A 629 43.47 19.34 -18.44
C ALA A 629 43.63 18.18 -17.44
N SER A 630 43.10 18.36 -16.22
CA SER A 630 43.01 17.28 -15.23
C SER A 630 41.84 16.36 -15.55
N LEU A 631 42.04 15.05 -15.44
CA LEU A 631 41.04 14.01 -15.64
C LEU A 631 40.80 13.31 -14.30
N SER A 632 39.55 13.01 -13.97
CA SER A 632 39.21 12.20 -12.79
C SER A 632 38.03 11.27 -13.05
N GLY A 633 38.02 10.13 -12.36
CA GLY A 633 36.92 9.16 -12.36
C GLY A 633 36.89 8.37 -11.06
N ILE A 634 35.78 7.69 -10.80
CA ILE A 634 35.61 6.77 -9.67
C ILE A 634 34.96 5.49 -10.22
N SER A 635 35.35 4.35 -9.68
CA SER A 635 34.79 3.03 -10.01
C SER A 635 33.77 2.54 -8.97
N GLY A 636 32.83 1.68 -9.36
CA GLY A 636 32.00 0.92 -8.43
C GLY A 636 31.44 -0.38 -9.00
N GLU A 637 30.75 -1.15 -8.16
CA GLU A 637 29.98 -2.33 -8.54
C GLU A 637 28.50 -1.98 -8.66
N SER A 638 27.83 -2.52 -9.69
CA SER A 638 26.37 -2.66 -9.72
C SER A 638 26.05 -4.09 -9.31
N ASN A 639 24.96 -4.31 -8.60
CA ASN A 639 24.55 -5.63 -8.08
C ASN A 639 23.06 -5.81 -8.36
N ILE A 640 22.62 -7.04 -8.64
CA ILE A 640 21.24 -7.34 -9.07
C ILE A 640 20.53 -8.28 -8.10
N GLU A 641 19.38 -7.84 -7.61
CA GLU A 641 18.50 -8.64 -6.75
C GLU A 641 17.06 -8.56 -7.28
N VAL A 642 16.28 -9.63 -7.17
CA VAL A 642 15.01 -9.74 -7.92
C VAL A 642 13.89 -10.33 -7.05
N ILE A 643 12.79 -9.59 -6.94
CA ILE A 643 11.66 -9.91 -6.07
C ILE A 643 10.38 -10.03 -6.91
N PRO A 644 9.68 -11.18 -6.90
CA PRO A 644 10.03 -12.41 -6.20
C PRO A 644 11.12 -13.20 -6.95
N GLY A 645 12.03 -13.86 -6.22
CA GLY A 645 13.09 -14.69 -6.80
C GLY A 645 12.59 -16.01 -7.43
N ARG A 646 11.31 -16.35 -7.22
CA ARG A 646 10.54 -17.40 -7.94
C ARG A 646 9.10 -16.92 -8.10
N LEU A 647 8.42 -17.30 -9.18
CA LEU A 647 7.02 -16.89 -9.41
C LEU A 647 6.14 -18.09 -9.79
N ASP A 648 5.28 -18.50 -8.87
CA ASP A 648 4.24 -19.50 -9.09
C ASP A 648 2.89 -18.81 -9.39
N PHE A 649 2.31 -19.12 -10.55
CA PHE A 649 0.99 -18.64 -10.98
C PHE A 649 -0.16 -19.52 -10.47
N GLY A 650 0.15 -20.67 -9.86
CA GLY A 650 -0.80 -21.64 -9.35
C GLY A 650 -1.64 -22.31 -10.44
N GLN A 651 -2.84 -22.77 -10.06
CA GLN A 651 -3.72 -23.52 -10.95
C GLN A 651 -4.61 -22.58 -11.80
N VAL A 652 -4.47 -22.65 -13.12
CA VAL A 652 -5.23 -21.86 -14.10
C VAL A 652 -6.02 -22.80 -15.02
N THR A 653 -7.26 -22.43 -15.37
CA THR A 653 -8.13 -23.31 -16.17
C THR A 653 -7.70 -23.29 -17.63
N ALA A 654 -7.16 -24.41 -18.12
CA ALA A 654 -6.58 -24.53 -19.45
C ALA A 654 -7.60 -24.32 -20.58
N GLY A 655 -7.16 -23.71 -21.68
CA GLY A 655 -7.99 -23.37 -22.83
C GLY A 655 -8.26 -21.87 -22.95
N ASP A 656 -9.36 -21.39 -22.37
CA ASP A 656 -9.84 -20.03 -22.60
C ASP A 656 -9.40 -19.00 -21.53
N CYS A 657 -8.80 -19.43 -20.42
CA CYS A 657 -8.38 -18.53 -19.32
C CYS A 657 -6.86 -18.30 -19.28
N ALA A 658 -6.51 -17.12 -18.77
CA ALA A 658 -5.18 -16.74 -18.30
C ALA A 658 -5.12 -16.72 -16.75
N SER A 659 -3.91 -16.62 -16.21
CA SER A 659 -3.68 -16.16 -14.83
C SER A 659 -4.05 -14.67 -14.69
N ARG A 660 -4.11 -14.18 -13.45
CA ARG A 660 -3.94 -12.74 -13.21
C ARG A 660 -2.53 -12.30 -13.64
N GLU A 661 -2.36 -11.01 -13.90
CA GLU A 661 -1.03 -10.45 -14.13
C GLU A 661 -0.25 -10.40 -12.81
N GLU A 662 0.98 -10.90 -12.85
CA GLU A 662 1.94 -10.93 -11.76
C GLU A 662 3.16 -10.07 -12.13
N LYS A 663 3.98 -9.69 -11.14
CA LYS A 663 5.13 -8.81 -11.34
C LYS A 663 6.42 -9.43 -10.78
N VAL A 664 7.51 -9.20 -11.51
CA VAL A 664 8.90 -9.37 -11.06
C VAL A 664 9.59 -8.00 -11.07
N THR A 665 10.02 -7.53 -9.91
CA THR A 665 10.71 -6.27 -9.69
C THR A 665 12.22 -6.51 -9.56
N VAL A 666 13.01 -5.88 -10.42
CA VAL A 666 14.48 -5.91 -10.35
C VAL A 666 14.99 -4.69 -9.59
N TYR A 667 15.76 -4.96 -8.55
CA TYR A 667 16.44 -3.99 -7.73
C TYR A 667 17.94 -3.95 -8.04
N ASN A 668 18.49 -2.74 -8.07
CA ASN A 668 19.93 -2.53 -8.00
C ASN A 668 20.33 -2.33 -6.53
N THR A 669 21.11 -3.27 -5.98
CA THR A 669 21.63 -3.21 -4.61
C THR A 669 23.07 -2.65 -4.55
N GLY A 670 23.70 -2.43 -5.71
CA GLY A 670 25.07 -1.96 -5.86
C GLY A 670 25.22 -0.44 -5.72
N ILE A 671 26.46 0.05 -5.82
CA ILE A 671 26.75 1.47 -5.60
C ILE A 671 26.63 2.34 -6.85
N VAL A 672 26.72 1.76 -8.04
CA VAL A 672 26.51 2.43 -9.35
C VAL A 672 25.33 1.82 -10.09
N ASP A 673 24.82 2.53 -11.11
CA ASP A 673 23.65 2.09 -11.88
C ASP A 673 23.92 0.75 -12.60
N LEU A 674 22.91 -0.12 -12.55
CA LEU A 674 22.91 -1.47 -13.12
C LEU A 674 22.34 -1.41 -14.54
N CYS A 675 22.96 -2.10 -15.48
CA CYS A 675 22.53 -2.15 -16.87
C CYS A 675 22.11 -3.56 -17.28
N ILE A 676 20.80 -3.79 -17.37
CA ILE A 676 20.28 -5.04 -17.95
C ILE A 676 20.34 -4.90 -19.48
N THR A 677 21.06 -5.82 -20.11
CA THR A 677 21.33 -5.86 -21.56
C THR A 677 20.56 -6.99 -22.28
N GLY A 678 19.99 -7.93 -21.53
CA GLY A 678 19.14 -9.01 -22.04
C GLY A 678 18.00 -9.34 -21.08
N LEU A 679 16.82 -9.59 -21.64
CA LEU A 679 15.61 -10.00 -20.91
C LEU A 679 14.82 -11.03 -21.73
N SER A 680 14.98 -12.31 -21.42
CA SER A 680 14.41 -13.45 -22.18
C SER A 680 13.58 -14.39 -21.29
N LEU A 681 12.80 -15.25 -21.95
CA LEU A 681 12.21 -16.44 -21.34
C LEU A 681 12.95 -17.66 -21.90
N GLU A 682 13.45 -18.53 -21.03
CA GLU A 682 14.20 -19.74 -21.39
C GLU A 682 13.67 -20.96 -20.64
N GLY A 683 13.52 -22.10 -21.32
CA GLY A 683 12.91 -23.29 -20.73
C GLY A 683 12.01 -24.05 -21.71
N PRO A 684 11.42 -25.17 -21.27
CA PRO A 684 10.67 -26.05 -22.14
C PRO A 684 9.27 -25.52 -22.50
N ASN A 685 8.58 -24.86 -21.56
CA ASN A 685 7.15 -24.52 -21.68
C ASN A 685 6.91 -22.99 -21.78
N CYS A 686 7.96 -22.21 -22.03
CA CYS A 686 7.93 -20.74 -22.09
C CYS A 686 7.02 -20.12 -23.17
N SER A 687 6.41 -20.92 -24.06
CA SER A 687 5.34 -20.45 -24.95
C SER A 687 4.04 -20.13 -24.21
N GLU A 688 3.87 -20.64 -22.99
CA GLU A 688 2.66 -20.45 -22.17
C GLU A 688 2.85 -19.37 -21.09
N PHE A 689 4.04 -18.76 -21.03
CA PHE A 689 4.35 -17.61 -20.18
C PHE A 689 4.57 -16.37 -21.05
N LEU A 690 3.85 -15.29 -20.78
CA LEU A 690 3.86 -14.07 -21.57
C LEU A 690 4.36 -12.91 -20.71
N ILE A 691 5.45 -12.25 -21.14
CA ILE A 691 5.86 -10.96 -20.55
C ILE A 691 4.96 -9.88 -21.13
N THR A 692 4.09 -9.32 -20.30
CA THR A 692 3.01 -8.39 -20.67
C THR A 692 3.37 -6.92 -20.53
N ASN A 693 4.40 -6.62 -19.74
CA ASN A 693 5.07 -5.32 -19.67
C ASN A 693 6.59 -5.51 -19.64
N ARG A 694 7.35 -4.64 -20.30
CA ARG A 694 8.82 -4.67 -20.34
C ARG A 694 9.40 -3.30 -19.99
N PRO A 695 10.44 -3.21 -19.15
CA PRO A 695 11.24 -2.01 -19.01
C PRO A 695 11.80 -1.58 -20.37
N ILE A 696 11.81 -0.27 -20.61
CA ILE A 696 12.30 0.32 -21.86
C ILE A 696 13.81 0.47 -21.79
N ALA A 697 14.53 -0.09 -22.76
CA ALA A 697 15.96 0.16 -22.94
C ALA A 697 16.21 1.56 -23.52
N ASP A 698 17.32 2.18 -23.14
CA ASP A 698 17.77 3.44 -23.70
C ASP A 698 18.32 3.30 -25.14
N GLN A 699 18.81 4.41 -25.69
CA GLN A 699 19.39 4.49 -27.04
C GLN A 699 20.60 3.56 -27.26
N ASP A 700 21.29 3.18 -26.18
CA ASP A 700 22.52 2.37 -26.17
C ASP A 700 22.20 0.88 -25.87
N GLY A 701 20.90 0.54 -25.75
CA GLY A 701 20.40 -0.81 -25.52
C GLY A 701 20.37 -1.23 -24.05
N CYS A 702 20.49 -0.28 -23.13
CA CYS A 702 20.57 -0.52 -21.69
C CYS A 702 19.22 -0.28 -21.00
N ILE A 703 18.70 -1.27 -20.29
CA ILE A 703 17.67 -1.04 -19.26
C ILE A 703 18.43 -0.61 -17.99
N VAL A 704 18.44 0.70 -17.73
CA VAL A 704 19.13 1.30 -16.59
C VAL A 704 18.29 1.14 -15.32
N VAL A 705 18.82 0.44 -14.33
CA VAL A 705 18.22 0.25 -13.00
C VAL A 705 19.03 1.02 -11.97
N THR A 706 18.45 2.10 -11.44
CA THR A 706 19.09 2.93 -10.42
C THR A 706 18.62 2.52 -9.02
N ARG A 707 19.39 2.81 -7.97
CA ARG A 707 18.99 2.51 -6.58
C ARG A 707 17.65 3.12 -6.14
N ASN A 708 17.13 4.13 -6.85
CA ASN A 708 15.84 4.78 -6.57
C ASN A 708 14.76 4.51 -7.63
N SER A 709 15.06 3.73 -8.67
CA SER A 709 14.15 3.38 -9.76
C SER A 709 14.38 1.92 -10.16
N PRO A 710 13.74 0.96 -9.47
CA PRO A 710 13.75 -0.44 -9.88
C PRO A 710 13.07 -0.62 -11.25
N ALA A 711 13.32 -1.75 -11.90
CA ALA A 711 12.70 -2.09 -13.18
C ALA A 711 11.65 -3.19 -13.01
N GLU A 712 10.46 -2.98 -13.56
CA GLU A 712 9.31 -3.89 -13.38
C GLU A 712 9.02 -4.68 -14.67
N VAL A 713 8.98 -6.00 -14.54
CA VAL A 713 8.55 -6.93 -15.60
C VAL A 713 7.22 -7.55 -15.18
N ASN A 714 6.17 -7.35 -15.96
CA ASN A 714 4.88 -7.99 -15.69
C ASN A 714 4.75 -9.26 -16.54
N LEU A 715 4.15 -10.30 -15.97
CA LEU A 715 3.99 -11.61 -16.59
C LEU A 715 2.59 -12.18 -16.38
N VAL A 716 2.14 -13.01 -17.33
CA VAL A 716 0.91 -13.80 -17.29
C VAL A 716 1.23 -15.23 -17.75
N TYR A 717 0.62 -16.23 -17.11
CA TYR A 717 0.63 -17.64 -17.53
C TYR A 717 -0.71 -17.99 -18.19
N GLU A 718 -0.67 -18.65 -19.35
CA GLU A 718 -1.85 -19.00 -20.14
C GLU A 718 -1.84 -20.46 -20.62
N PRO A 719 -2.25 -21.43 -19.77
CA PRO A 719 -2.15 -22.86 -20.08
C PRO A 719 -2.86 -23.26 -21.38
N GLY A 720 -2.10 -23.89 -22.28
CA GLY A 720 -2.56 -24.58 -23.48
C GLY A 720 -2.75 -26.09 -23.25
N ASN A 721 -2.09 -26.66 -22.23
CA ASN A 721 -2.23 -28.06 -21.83
C ASN A 721 -2.71 -28.24 -20.37
N LEU A 722 -2.80 -29.50 -19.93
CA LEU A 722 -3.08 -29.87 -18.55
C LEU A 722 -1.82 -30.44 -17.87
N GLY A 723 -1.62 -30.10 -16.60
CA GLY A 723 -0.42 -30.44 -15.83
C GLY A 723 0.48 -29.23 -15.58
N GLY A 724 1.57 -29.43 -14.83
CA GLY A 724 2.51 -28.38 -14.46
C GLY A 724 3.46 -27.98 -15.60
N ASP A 725 3.66 -26.67 -15.75
CA ASP A 725 4.53 -26.04 -16.73
C ASP A 725 5.64 -25.23 -16.05
N GLN A 726 6.83 -25.23 -16.64
CA GLN A 726 8.02 -24.55 -16.11
C GLN A 726 8.74 -23.71 -17.18
N CYS A 727 9.22 -22.54 -16.77
CA CYS A 727 10.01 -21.60 -17.57
C CYS A 727 10.97 -20.81 -16.64
N GLU A 728 11.97 -20.12 -17.19
CA GLU A 728 12.85 -19.21 -16.45
C GLU A 728 12.80 -17.82 -17.10
N LEU A 729 12.62 -16.78 -16.28
CA LEU A 729 12.84 -15.38 -16.67
C LEU A 729 14.31 -15.06 -16.47
N VAL A 730 15.02 -14.77 -17.57
CA VAL A 730 16.48 -14.60 -17.58
C VAL A 730 16.85 -13.14 -17.80
N PHE A 731 17.65 -12.61 -16.87
CA PHE A 731 18.25 -11.29 -16.93
C PHE A 731 19.75 -11.43 -17.22
N VAL A 732 20.26 -10.69 -18.20
CA VAL A 732 21.70 -10.59 -18.50
C VAL A 732 22.13 -9.15 -18.29
N SER A 733 23.13 -8.91 -17.44
CA SER A 733 23.49 -7.57 -16.94
C SER A 733 25.00 -7.38 -16.74
N ASP A 734 25.39 -6.19 -16.28
CA ASP A 734 26.75 -5.90 -15.76
C ASP A 734 26.80 -5.86 -14.22
N ALA A 735 25.92 -6.62 -13.57
CA ALA A 735 26.01 -6.88 -12.15
C ALA A 735 27.29 -7.68 -11.80
N ALA A 736 27.91 -7.37 -10.67
CA ALA A 736 29.15 -8.02 -10.21
C ALA A 736 28.89 -9.36 -9.49
N ASP A 737 27.73 -9.48 -8.84
CA ASP A 737 27.26 -10.66 -8.12
C ASP A 737 26.59 -11.70 -9.04
N ALA A 738 25.66 -11.28 -9.90
CA ALA A 738 24.96 -12.15 -10.84
C ALA A 738 24.87 -11.54 -12.26
N PRO A 739 25.94 -11.60 -13.08
CA PRO A 739 25.92 -11.16 -14.48
C PRO A 739 24.82 -11.82 -15.34
N GLU A 740 24.40 -13.02 -14.96
CA GLU A 740 23.20 -13.70 -15.45
C GLU A 740 22.39 -14.16 -14.23
N LEU A 741 21.12 -13.75 -14.14
CA LEU A 741 20.20 -14.10 -13.06
C LEU A 741 18.93 -14.73 -13.65
N ARG A 742 18.47 -15.83 -13.04
CA ARG A 742 17.30 -16.62 -13.50
C ARG A 742 16.24 -16.68 -12.40
N VAL A 743 15.02 -16.26 -12.71
CA VAL A 743 13.84 -16.39 -11.85
C VAL A 743 12.97 -17.54 -12.38
N PRO A 744 12.80 -18.65 -11.64
CA PRO A 744 11.91 -19.73 -12.03
C PRO A 744 10.45 -19.27 -12.09
N LEU A 745 9.75 -19.66 -13.15
CA LEU A 745 8.33 -19.46 -13.38
C LEU A 745 7.62 -20.81 -13.41
N GLU A 746 6.57 -20.97 -12.59
CA GLU A 746 5.80 -22.22 -12.47
C GLU A 746 4.29 -21.96 -12.56
N GLY A 747 3.52 -22.94 -13.01
CA GLY A 747 2.06 -22.91 -13.02
C GLY A 747 1.47 -24.26 -13.40
N GLU A 748 0.18 -24.48 -13.19
CA GLU A 748 -0.50 -25.73 -13.58
C GLU A 748 -1.81 -25.50 -14.34
N GLY A 749 -1.91 -26.11 -15.53
CA GLY A 749 -3.13 -26.16 -16.32
C GLY A 749 -4.12 -27.19 -15.76
N VAL A 750 -5.32 -26.75 -15.34
CA VAL A 750 -6.40 -27.60 -14.81
C VAL A 750 -7.67 -27.56 -15.67
N SER A 751 -8.50 -28.60 -15.59
CA SER A 751 -9.68 -28.76 -16.47
C SER A 751 -11.00 -28.23 -15.90
N ASN A 752 -11.00 -27.69 -14.68
CA ASN A 752 -12.19 -27.25 -13.94
C ASN A 752 -11.97 -25.87 -13.33
N SER A 753 -13.01 -25.03 -13.33
CA SER A 753 -13.06 -23.78 -12.58
C SER A 753 -13.48 -23.98 -11.12
N ASN A 754 -14.42 -24.88 -10.81
CA ASN A 754 -14.84 -25.12 -9.43
C ASN A 754 -13.67 -25.64 -8.58
N GLN A 755 -13.44 -24.96 -7.46
CA GLN A 755 -12.33 -25.12 -6.53
C GLN A 755 -12.89 -25.27 -5.10
N VAL A 756 -12.22 -26.07 -4.27
CA VAL A 756 -12.62 -26.33 -2.88
C VAL A 756 -11.37 -26.29 -2.01
N ASP A 757 -11.30 -25.27 -1.17
CA ASP A 757 -10.20 -25.09 -0.22
C ASP A 757 -10.70 -25.41 1.19
N GLU A 758 -10.00 -26.32 1.88
CA GLU A 758 -10.36 -26.78 3.22
C GLU A 758 -9.22 -26.48 4.21
N PHE A 759 -9.54 -25.65 5.20
CA PHE A 759 -8.67 -25.26 6.30
C PHE A 759 -9.19 -25.88 7.60
N VAL A 760 -8.30 -26.10 8.56
CA VAL A 760 -8.69 -26.39 9.95
C VAL A 760 -8.13 -25.26 10.80
N GLN A 761 -8.98 -24.58 11.56
CA GLN A 761 -8.52 -23.58 12.51
C GLN A 761 -7.65 -24.26 13.56
N THR A 762 -6.37 -23.91 13.64
CA THR A 762 -5.46 -24.54 14.60
C THR A 762 -5.63 -23.97 16.00
N SER A 763 -5.30 -24.76 17.02
CA SER A 763 -5.04 -24.22 18.36
C SER A 763 -3.68 -23.55 18.35
N GLY A 764 -3.69 -22.24 18.04
CA GLY A 764 -2.50 -21.43 17.82
C GLY A 764 -1.97 -21.54 16.38
N GLN A 765 -1.62 -20.40 15.80
CA GLN A 765 -0.85 -20.28 14.57
C GLN A 765 0.57 -20.85 14.76
N THR A 766 1.17 -21.44 13.72
CA THR A 766 2.61 -21.76 13.72
C THR A 766 3.40 -20.51 13.37
N VAL A 767 4.43 -20.15 14.14
CA VAL A 767 5.13 -18.85 14.02
C VAL A 767 6.64 -18.98 14.12
N ASP A 768 7.36 -18.31 13.23
CA ASP A 768 8.80 -18.06 13.37
C ASP A 768 8.99 -16.60 13.78
N VAL A 769 9.82 -16.33 14.79
CA VAL A 769 10.03 -14.98 15.33
C VAL A 769 11.51 -14.63 15.27
N LEU A 770 11.86 -13.56 14.56
CA LEU A 770 13.23 -13.06 14.46
C LEU A 770 13.35 -11.74 15.23
N PHE A 771 14.04 -11.77 16.37
CA PHE A 771 14.49 -10.55 17.03
C PHE A 771 15.78 -10.06 16.38
N VAL A 772 15.84 -8.77 16.07
CA VAL A 772 17.00 -8.07 15.52
C VAL A 772 17.40 -7.05 16.58
N ILE A 773 18.37 -7.41 17.41
CA ILE A 773 18.72 -6.70 18.64
C ILE A 773 20.01 -5.93 18.41
N ASP A 774 19.96 -4.63 18.65
CA ASP A 774 21.12 -3.78 18.48
C ASP A 774 22.19 -4.06 19.55
N ASN A 775 23.42 -4.26 19.09
CA ASN A 775 24.61 -4.53 19.91
C ASN A 775 25.55 -3.30 20.00
N SER A 776 25.00 -2.10 19.75
CA SER A 776 25.62 -0.80 19.99
C SER A 776 26.09 -0.60 21.44
N GLY A 777 26.90 0.43 21.67
CA GLY A 777 27.48 0.72 22.99
C GLY A 777 26.49 1.17 24.08
N SER A 778 25.28 1.61 23.70
CA SER A 778 24.26 2.15 24.61
C SER A 778 23.33 1.08 25.18
N MET A 779 22.91 0.15 24.31
CA MET A 779 21.78 -0.80 24.41
C MET A 779 21.68 -1.73 25.64
N SER A 780 22.56 -1.58 26.62
CA SER A 780 22.62 -2.44 27.81
C SER A 780 21.40 -2.39 28.73
N GLU A 781 20.68 -1.25 28.82
CA GLU A 781 19.46 -1.14 29.63
C GLU A 781 18.25 -1.71 28.86
N GLU A 782 18.25 -1.51 27.55
CA GLU A 782 17.24 -1.92 26.58
C GLU A 782 17.24 -3.44 26.39
N GLN A 783 18.43 -4.06 26.32
CA GLN A 783 18.61 -5.52 26.30
C GLN A 783 18.14 -6.17 27.63
N GLU A 784 18.43 -5.57 28.79
CA GLU A 784 17.94 -6.07 30.10
C GLU A 784 16.40 -5.96 30.21
N ASN A 785 15.81 -4.83 29.80
CA ASN A 785 14.36 -4.60 29.76
C ASN A 785 13.65 -5.59 28.82
N LEU A 786 14.20 -5.84 27.63
CA LEU A 786 13.71 -6.85 26.67
C LEU A 786 13.76 -8.27 27.26
N ALA A 787 14.85 -8.64 27.94
CA ALA A 787 15.01 -9.94 28.57
C ALA A 787 14.00 -10.16 29.72
N ASP A 788 13.87 -9.20 30.64
CA ASP A 788 12.97 -9.29 31.80
C ASP A 788 11.49 -9.34 31.38
N ASN A 789 11.11 -8.60 30.33
CA ASN A 789 9.73 -8.53 29.84
C ASN A 789 9.34 -9.58 28.80
N PHE A 790 10.26 -10.38 28.25
CA PHE A 790 9.96 -11.44 27.27
C PHE A 790 8.85 -12.42 27.73
N ALA A 791 8.70 -12.63 29.04
CA ALA A 791 7.59 -13.41 29.60
C ALA A 791 6.20 -12.89 29.17
N ARG A 792 6.05 -11.61 28.83
CA ARG A 792 4.82 -10.99 28.34
C ARG A 792 4.47 -11.42 26.92
N PHE A 793 5.45 -11.37 26.02
CA PHE A 793 5.36 -11.82 24.64
C PHE A 793 4.90 -13.28 24.54
N ILE A 794 5.58 -14.17 25.25
CA ILE A 794 5.37 -15.61 25.08
C ILE A 794 4.11 -16.17 25.79
N ASN A 795 3.36 -15.34 26.52
CA ASN A 795 2.10 -15.77 27.17
C ASN A 795 1.02 -16.13 26.15
N GLY A 796 0.90 -15.39 25.03
CA GLY A 796 -0.07 -15.71 23.98
C GLY A 796 0.13 -17.11 23.42
N ALA A 797 1.38 -17.45 23.11
CA ALA A 797 1.77 -18.79 22.64
C ALA A 797 1.45 -19.91 23.64
N GLN A 798 1.56 -19.63 24.95
CA GLN A 798 1.20 -20.58 26.00
C GLN A 798 -0.32 -20.78 26.12
N GLN A 799 -1.11 -19.72 25.92
CA GLN A 799 -2.57 -19.75 26.00
C GLN A 799 -3.19 -20.59 24.86
N PHE A 800 -2.83 -20.29 23.61
CA PHE A 800 -3.43 -20.97 22.45
C PHE A 800 -2.72 -22.27 22.04
N GLN A 801 -1.57 -22.57 22.66
CA GLN A 801 -0.74 -23.75 22.40
C GLN A 801 -0.10 -23.78 21.01
N ASN A 802 0.31 -22.62 20.51
CA ASN A 802 1.08 -22.44 19.27
C ASN A 802 2.33 -23.32 19.24
N ASP A 803 2.77 -23.67 18.04
CA ASP A 803 4.14 -24.12 17.81
C ASP A 803 4.98 -22.96 17.27
N TYR A 804 6.20 -22.80 17.79
CA TYR A 804 7.01 -21.63 17.46
C TYR A 804 8.51 -21.91 17.49
N GLN A 805 9.22 -21.11 16.70
CA GLN A 805 10.67 -20.95 16.73
C GLN A 805 11.00 -19.48 16.99
N ILE A 806 12.01 -19.21 17.82
CA ILE A 806 12.49 -17.86 18.08
C ILE A 806 14.00 -17.82 17.82
N GLY A 807 14.42 -16.89 16.97
CA GLY A 807 15.80 -16.59 16.64
C GLY A 807 16.17 -15.16 17.06
N VAL A 808 17.46 -14.92 17.23
CA VAL A 808 18.03 -13.61 17.55
C VAL A 808 19.21 -13.36 16.60
N VAL A 809 19.27 -12.18 15.99
CA VAL A 809 20.44 -11.65 15.26
C VAL A 809 20.75 -10.24 15.73
N THR A 810 21.96 -9.77 15.44
CA THR A 810 22.44 -8.43 15.79
C THR A 810 22.30 -7.44 14.63
N THR A 811 22.53 -6.15 14.88
CA THR A 811 22.61 -5.08 13.87
C THR A 811 23.96 -5.05 13.13
N ASP A 812 24.96 -5.78 13.62
CA ASP A 812 26.33 -5.80 13.09
C ASP A 812 26.45 -6.66 11.81
N MET A 813 26.92 -6.03 10.74
CA MET A 813 27.21 -6.64 9.44
C MET A 813 28.70 -6.50 9.03
N ASP A 814 29.56 -6.07 9.97
CA ASP A 814 31.01 -5.96 9.80
C ASP A 814 31.76 -7.16 10.42
N ASP A 815 31.25 -7.76 11.52
CA ASP A 815 31.73 -9.08 11.98
C ASP A 815 30.97 -10.23 11.30
N GLY A 816 31.73 -11.13 10.65
CA GLY A 816 31.21 -12.31 9.98
C GLY A 816 30.66 -13.42 10.90
N ASN A 817 30.77 -13.27 12.23
CA ASN A 817 30.09 -14.10 13.24
C ASN A 817 28.68 -13.57 13.57
N ASP A 818 28.44 -12.28 13.36
CA ASP A 818 27.20 -11.58 13.66
C ASP A 818 26.30 -11.51 12.42
N SER A 819 26.84 -10.98 11.31
CA SER A 819 26.22 -10.75 9.99
C SER A 819 25.02 -11.66 9.64
N GLY A 820 23.81 -11.33 10.13
CA GLY A 820 22.57 -12.11 9.94
C GLY A 820 22.56 -13.54 10.52
N ARG A 821 23.56 -13.95 11.30
CA ARG A 821 23.67 -15.30 11.89
C ARG A 821 22.91 -15.39 13.21
N LEU A 822 22.16 -16.47 13.39
CA LEU A 822 21.43 -16.73 14.64
C LEU A 822 22.36 -16.93 15.83
N GLN A 823 22.16 -16.10 16.86
CA GLN A 823 22.95 -16.05 18.08
C GLN A 823 22.42 -16.98 19.17
N GLY A 824 23.24 -17.21 20.20
CA GLY A 824 22.88 -17.96 21.39
C GLY A 824 23.01 -19.49 21.28
N SER A 825 22.55 -20.18 22.32
CA SER A 825 22.62 -21.65 22.41
C SER A 825 21.44 -22.20 23.24
N PRO A 826 20.41 -22.78 22.60
CA PRO A 826 20.29 -23.05 21.16
C PRO A 826 20.03 -21.77 20.35
N ARG A 827 20.57 -21.74 19.13
CA ARG A 827 20.34 -20.70 18.10
C ARG A 827 18.87 -20.54 17.69
N ILE A 828 18.09 -21.62 17.84
CA ILE A 828 16.66 -21.69 17.58
C ILE A 828 15.98 -22.10 18.89
N MET A 829 15.18 -21.21 19.45
CA MET A 829 14.46 -21.42 20.70
C MET A 829 13.04 -21.91 20.42
N ALA A 830 12.87 -23.23 20.38
CA ALA A 830 11.57 -23.88 20.26
C ALA A 830 10.81 -23.93 21.60
N ARG A 831 9.49 -24.16 21.52
CA ARG A 831 8.57 -24.22 22.66
C ARG A 831 9.01 -25.18 23.76
N SER A 832 9.39 -24.62 24.91
CA SER A 832 9.87 -25.38 26.07
C SER A 832 9.62 -24.65 27.40
N PRO A 833 9.64 -25.34 28.56
CA PRO A 833 9.57 -24.68 29.87
C PRO A 833 10.78 -23.79 30.19
N SER A 834 11.86 -23.86 29.41
CA SER A 834 13.09 -23.08 29.57
C SER A 834 13.17 -21.87 28.64
N VAL A 835 12.22 -21.68 27.71
CA VAL A 835 12.29 -20.66 26.65
C VAL A 835 12.62 -19.26 27.18
N GLY A 836 11.99 -18.81 28.27
CA GLY A 836 12.27 -17.47 28.83
C GLY A 836 13.71 -17.30 29.34
N SER A 837 14.28 -18.33 29.97
CA SER A 837 15.69 -18.33 30.35
C SER A 837 16.66 -18.54 29.19
N GLN A 838 16.22 -19.12 28.08
CA GLN A 838 17.04 -19.23 26.87
C GLN A 838 17.07 -17.89 26.13
N PHE A 839 15.92 -17.23 26.01
CA PHE A 839 15.80 -15.90 25.39
C PHE A 839 16.54 -14.84 26.22
N GLY A 840 16.33 -14.78 27.54
CA GLY A 840 17.04 -13.81 28.39
C GLY A 840 18.58 -13.94 28.35
N ASN A 841 19.10 -15.15 28.18
CA ASN A 841 20.54 -15.39 27.98
C ASN A 841 21.03 -15.09 26.55
N THR A 842 20.14 -14.78 25.61
CA THR A 842 20.45 -14.56 24.18
C THR A 842 20.10 -13.12 23.74
N ALA A 843 19.24 -12.42 24.48
CA ALA A 843 18.96 -11.00 24.28
C ALA A 843 20.09 -10.09 24.79
N ASP A 844 20.87 -10.56 25.76
CA ASP A 844 22.22 -10.05 26.06
C ASP A 844 23.18 -10.47 24.94
N VAL A 845 23.04 -9.81 23.78
CA VAL A 845 23.95 -9.94 22.63
C VAL A 845 25.26 -9.18 22.85
N GLY A 846 25.33 -8.38 23.92
CA GLY A 846 26.45 -7.51 24.25
C GLY A 846 26.35 -6.13 23.59
N THR A 847 27.32 -5.27 23.92
CA THR A 847 27.36 -3.85 23.54
C THR A 847 28.70 -3.46 22.91
N GLY A 848 29.17 -4.29 21.97
CA GLY A 848 30.51 -4.23 21.39
C GLY A 848 30.56 -4.30 19.86
N GLY A 849 29.41 -4.17 19.18
CA GLY A 849 29.32 -4.23 17.72
C GLY A 849 29.78 -2.94 17.03
N SER A 850 29.57 -2.92 15.71
CA SER A 850 29.78 -1.75 14.85
C SER A 850 28.88 -0.58 15.26
N GLY A 851 29.35 0.64 14.98
CA GLY A 851 28.60 1.89 15.15
C GLY A 851 28.00 2.36 13.82
N THR A 852 27.32 1.45 13.13
CA THR A 852 26.61 1.65 11.85
C THR A 852 25.63 0.48 11.69
N GLU A 853 24.40 0.71 12.14
CA GLU A 853 23.46 -0.32 12.52
C GLU A 853 22.67 -0.79 11.29
N LYS A 854 22.90 -2.03 10.84
CA LYS A 854 22.36 -2.56 9.57
C LYS A 854 21.30 -3.63 9.81
N GLY A 855 20.34 -3.33 10.69
CA GLY A 855 19.30 -4.27 11.11
C GLY A 855 18.43 -4.81 9.97
N LEU A 856 18.10 -4.00 8.95
CA LEU A 856 17.33 -4.48 7.80
C LEU A 856 18.14 -5.46 6.94
N ALA A 857 19.44 -5.22 6.73
CA ALA A 857 20.34 -6.15 6.03
C ALA A 857 20.59 -7.42 6.87
N ALA A 858 20.76 -7.30 8.19
CA ALA A 858 20.92 -8.45 9.07
C ALA A 858 19.68 -9.36 9.06
N ALA A 859 18.48 -8.78 9.12
CA ALA A 859 17.23 -9.52 8.97
C ALA A 859 17.09 -10.16 7.58
N GLN A 860 17.42 -9.43 6.52
CA GLN A 860 17.38 -9.94 5.15
C GLN A 860 18.33 -11.12 4.95
N ALA A 861 19.60 -10.98 5.37
CA ALA A 861 20.59 -12.05 5.31
C ALA A 861 20.19 -13.25 6.19
N ALA A 862 19.58 -13.00 7.36
CA ALA A 862 19.15 -14.06 8.27
C ALA A 862 18.04 -14.95 7.69
N LEU A 863 17.26 -14.42 6.76
CA LEU A 863 16.07 -15.01 6.17
C LEU A 863 16.27 -15.43 4.69
N SER A 864 17.46 -15.24 4.13
CA SER A 864 17.82 -15.63 2.76
C SER A 864 18.96 -16.67 2.73
N ASP A 865 19.17 -17.23 1.54
CA ASP A 865 20.39 -17.97 1.25
C ASP A 865 21.61 -17.02 1.28
N PRO A 866 22.81 -17.51 1.64
CA PRO A 866 23.14 -18.89 2.01
C PRO A 866 22.89 -19.23 3.49
N LEU A 867 22.41 -18.31 4.33
CA LEU A 867 22.29 -18.57 5.78
C LEU A 867 21.11 -19.47 6.14
N ILE A 868 19.97 -19.33 5.47
CA ILE A 868 18.76 -20.11 5.77
C ILE A 868 18.76 -21.52 5.16
N PHE A 869 19.62 -21.75 4.15
CA PHE A 869 19.67 -22.94 3.31
C PHE A 869 19.79 -24.27 4.09
N ASP A 870 18.96 -25.26 3.73
CA ASP A 870 18.94 -26.59 4.33
C ASP A 870 19.02 -27.69 3.24
N THR A 871 20.09 -28.47 3.26
CA THR A 871 20.31 -29.56 2.27
C THR A 871 19.58 -30.87 2.60
N GLY A 872 19.09 -31.04 3.83
CA GLY A 872 18.66 -32.32 4.40
C GLY A 872 19.75 -33.40 4.56
N LEU A 873 21.01 -33.12 4.18
CA LEU A 873 22.11 -34.10 4.21
C LEU A 873 22.72 -34.19 5.62
N ALA A 874 22.70 -35.37 6.23
CA ALA A 874 23.27 -35.60 7.56
C ALA A 874 24.81 -35.64 7.53
N CYS A 875 25.45 -35.04 8.54
CA CYS A 875 26.90 -34.88 8.67
C CYS A 875 27.39 -35.20 10.10
N SER A 876 28.71 -35.19 10.30
CA SER A 876 29.35 -35.24 11.62
C SER A 876 30.52 -34.25 11.77
N SER A 877 30.95 -33.62 10.66
CA SER A 877 31.84 -32.47 10.62
C SER A 877 31.66 -31.70 9.30
N ASP A 878 32.18 -30.48 9.21
CA ASP A 878 32.10 -29.66 7.98
C ASP A 878 32.71 -30.33 6.74
N ASN A 879 33.62 -31.30 6.92
CA ASN A 879 34.22 -32.07 5.84
C ASN A 879 33.24 -33.03 5.14
N ASP A 880 32.06 -33.25 5.72
CA ASP A 880 30.99 -34.05 5.11
C ASP A 880 30.09 -33.19 4.20
N CYS A 881 30.25 -31.86 4.22
CA CYS A 881 29.45 -30.86 3.50
C CYS A 881 30.18 -30.30 2.27
N VAL A 882 29.45 -29.66 1.36
CA VAL A 882 30.00 -29.00 0.17
C VAL A 882 30.03 -27.51 0.42
N ALA A 883 31.22 -26.90 0.47
CA ALA A 883 31.37 -25.47 0.68
C ALA A 883 30.51 -24.66 -0.33
N PRO A 884 29.73 -23.66 0.11
CA PRO A 884 29.84 -22.95 1.39
C PRO A 884 29.19 -23.62 2.63
N ASP A 885 28.47 -24.73 2.49
CA ASP A 885 27.75 -25.37 3.61
C ASP A 885 28.66 -25.82 4.75
N THR A 886 28.13 -25.75 5.97
CA THR A 886 28.78 -26.23 7.21
C THR A 886 27.88 -27.22 7.97
N CYS A 887 28.45 -27.98 8.89
CA CYS A 887 27.76 -29.04 9.61
C CYS A 887 27.07 -28.54 10.88
N VAL A 888 25.95 -27.83 10.72
CA VAL A 888 25.19 -27.26 11.85
C VAL A 888 24.17 -28.28 12.37
N GLU A 889 24.30 -28.62 13.65
CA GLU A 889 23.40 -29.55 14.39
C GLU A 889 23.27 -30.97 13.77
N GLY A 890 24.29 -31.40 13.01
CA GLY A 890 24.37 -32.73 12.42
C GLY A 890 23.80 -32.84 11.01
N TYR A 891 23.52 -31.72 10.34
CA TYR A 891 23.14 -31.66 8.92
C TYR A 891 23.85 -30.49 8.22
N CYS A 892 24.06 -30.61 6.90
CA CYS A 892 24.73 -29.59 6.09
C CYS A 892 23.78 -28.43 5.73
N GLY A 893 24.28 -27.21 5.74
CA GLY A 893 23.59 -26.02 5.27
C GLY A 893 24.21 -24.72 5.77
N GLY A 894 23.42 -23.65 5.73
CA GLY A 894 23.76 -22.35 6.31
C GLY A 894 23.67 -22.31 7.84
N ALA A 895 24.12 -21.20 8.45
CA ALA A 895 24.12 -21.03 9.91
C ALA A 895 22.71 -21.08 10.54
N ASN A 896 21.71 -20.61 9.78
CA ASN A 896 20.33 -20.45 10.24
C ASN A 896 19.43 -21.62 9.81
N ARG A 897 19.99 -22.67 9.16
CA ARG A 897 19.26 -23.83 8.62
C ARG A 897 18.10 -24.32 9.50
N GLY A 898 16.91 -24.41 8.92
CA GLY A 898 15.68 -24.90 9.57
C GLY A 898 14.95 -23.90 10.48
N PHE A 899 15.38 -22.63 10.54
CA PHE A 899 14.67 -21.57 11.29
C PHE A 899 13.37 -21.13 10.63
N LEU A 900 13.44 -20.74 9.35
CA LEU A 900 12.30 -20.27 8.57
C LEU A 900 11.54 -21.46 7.99
N ARG A 901 10.25 -21.54 8.30
CA ARG A 901 9.34 -22.61 7.84
C ARG A 901 8.31 -22.05 6.86
N GLU A 902 7.89 -22.86 5.89
CA GLU A 902 6.97 -22.40 4.84
C GLU A 902 5.53 -22.29 5.35
N GLU A 903 5.10 -23.20 6.24
CA GLU A 903 3.75 -23.21 6.79
C GLU A 903 3.50 -22.17 7.88
N ALA A 904 4.56 -21.66 8.51
CA ALA A 904 4.50 -20.71 9.61
C ALA A 904 4.25 -19.27 9.14
N ALA A 905 3.69 -18.43 10.00
CA ALA A 905 3.86 -16.98 9.90
C ALA A 905 5.29 -16.57 10.28
N LEU A 906 5.71 -15.35 9.91
CA LEU A 906 6.97 -14.74 10.33
C LEU A 906 6.69 -13.40 11.02
N GLU A 907 7.27 -13.23 12.20
CA GLU A 907 7.29 -11.96 12.93
C GLU A 907 8.74 -11.50 13.03
N ILE A 908 9.04 -10.28 12.58
CA ILE A 908 10.34 -9.64 12.86
C ILE A 908 10.12 -8.61 13.97
N VAL A 909 11.08 -8.48 14.88
CA VAL A 909 11.07 -7.45 15.94
C VAL A 909 12.43 -6.75 15.96
N PHE A 910 12.47 -5.54 15.41
CA PHE A 910 13.64 -4.66 15.44
C PHE A 910 13.72 -3.93 16.78
N VAL A 911 14.87 -3.95 17.45
CA VAL A 911 15.11 -3.27 18.73
C VAL A 911 16.45 -2.53 18.66
N SER A 912 16.42 -1.20 18.51
CA SER A 912 17.60 -0.35 18.28
C SER A 912 17.38 1.08 18.76
N ASP A 913 18.42 1.71 19.32
CA ASP A 913 18.44 3.12 19.71
C ASP A 913 18.92 4.07 18.59
N GLU A 914 19.33 3.52 17.44
CA GLU A 914 19.78 4.22 16.24
C GLU A 914 18.78 4.04 15.06
N ASP A 915 19.10 4.51 13.85
CA ASP A 915 18.32 4.28 12.61
C ASP A 915 19.06 3.31 11.69
N ASP A 916 18.35 2.65 10.78
CA ASP A 916 18.96 1.64 9.90
C ASP A 916 19.84 2.25 8.80
N PHE A 917 21.10 1.84 8.74
CA PHE A 917 22.08 2.23 7.73
C PHE A 917 22.30 1.16 6.64
N SER A 918 21.37 0.22 6.45
CA SER A 918 21.49 -0.85 5.45
C SER A 918 21.50 -0.30 4.01
N ASP A 919 22.41 -0.79 3.17
CA ASP A 919 22.88 -0.08 1.96
C ASP A 919 21.85 0.05 0.82
N ALA A 920 20.82 -0.82 0.81
CA ALA A 920 19.76 -0.79 -0.20
C ALA A 920 18.63 0.20 0.16
N ASN A 921 17.76 0.47 -0.82
CA ASN A 921 16.60 1.34 -0.63
C ASN A 921 15.50 0.63 0.19
N LEU A 922 14.56 1.41 0.72
CA LEU A 922 13.53 0.87 1.63
C LEU A 922 12.45 0.03 0.93
N ASN A 923 12.18 0.28 -0.35
CA ASN A 923 11.23 -0.55 -1.12
C ASN A 923 11.76 -1.97 -1.31
N PHE A 924 13.07 -2.12 -1.56
CA PHE A 924 13.72 -3.43 -1.60
C PHE A 924 13.45 -4.23 -0.32
N TYR A 925 13.71 -3.65 0.86
CA TYR A 925 13.51 -4.35 2.13
C TYR A 925 12.03 -4.68 2.39
N VAL A 926 11.10 -3.74 2.15
CA VAL A 926 9.67 -4.00 2.33
C VAL A 926 9.17 -5.09 1.38
N ASP A 927 9.51 -5.02 0.09
CA ASP A 927 9.11 -6.00 -0.90
C ASP A 927 9.73 -7.37 -0.60
N PHE A 928 10.99 -7.41 -0.17
CA PHE A 928 11.69 -8.63 0.22
C PHE A 928 10.97 -9.31 1.38
N PHE A 929 10.75 -8.60 2.49
CA PHE A 929 10.13 -9.19 3.67
C PHE A 929 8.68 -9.63 3.41
N LYS A 930 7.87 -8.81 2.71
CA LYS A 930 6.52 -9.21 2.28
C LYS A 930 6.53 -10.47 1.42
N ASN A 931 7.55 -10.64 0.58
CA ASN A 931 7.64 -11.79 -0.30
C ASN A 931 8.15 -13.08 0.37
N ILE A 932 8.72 -13.04 1.60
CA ILE A 932 9.20 -14.26 2.29
C ILE A 932 8.08 -15.30 2.45
N LYS A 933 6.87 -14.86 2.83
CA LYS A 933 5.68 -15.71 2.91
C LYS A 933 4.81 -15.63 1.65
N GLY A 934 5.30 -14.99 0.59
CA GLY A 934 4.60 -14.64 -0.64
C GLY A 934 3.79 -13.35 -0.50
N PHE A 935 3.97 -12.42 -1.46
CA PHE A 935 3.45 -11.04 -1.43
C PHE A 935 1.97 -10.85 -1.05
N ARG A 936 1.11 -11.86 -1.27
CA ARG A 936 -0.33 -11.81 -0.95
C ARG A 936 -0.69 -12.32 0.44
N ASN A 937 0.22 -13.02 1.13
CA ASN A 937 0.00 -13.56 2.45
C ASN A 937 0.34 -12.54 3.55
N GLU A 938 -0.13 -11.28 3.41
CA GLU A 938 0.27 -10.18 4.30
C GLU A 938 -0.06 -10.48 5.78
N GLY A 939 -1.23 -11.05 6.08
CA GLY A 939 -1.57 -11.54 7.43
C GLY A 939 -0.74 -12.72 7.97
N ARG A 940 0.30 -13.17 7.24
CA ARG A 940 1.33 -14.12 7.73
C ARG A 940 2.70 -13.46 7.96
N PHE A 941 2.85 -12.16 7.71
CA PHE A 941 4.11 -11.48 7.92
C PHE A 941 3.94 -10.05 8.45
N HIS A 942 4.56 -9.77 9.59
CA HIS A 942 4.68 -8.42 10.13
C HIS A 942 6.12 -8.13 10.59
N ALA A 943 6.59 -6.90 10.39
CA ALA A 943 7.76 -6.37 11.07
C ALA A 943 7.34 -5.36 12.14
N ASN A 944 7.82 -5.55 13.36
CA ASN A 944 7.53 -4.72 14.51
C ASN A 944 8.80 -3.95 14.90
N ALA A 945 8.65 -2.75 15.46
CA ALA A 945 9.78 -1.89 15.83
C ALA A 945 9.64 -1.37 17.27
N ILE A 946 10.63 -1.65 18.11
CA ILE A 946 10.85 -1.04 19.42
C ILE A 946 12.10 -0.15 19.27
N VAL A 947 11.89 1.07 18.78
CA VAL A 947 12.95 1.98 18.33
C VAL A 947 12.69 3.41 18.81
N GLY A 948 13.56 4.37 18.49
CA GLY A 948 13.28 5.79 18.76
C GLY A 948 12.04 6.28 18.01
N SER A 949 10.93 6.33 18.72
CA SER A 949 9.61 6.72 18.23
C SER A 949 8.78 7.43 19.30
N GLN A 950 7.75 8.14 18.88
CA GLN A 950 6.73 8.74 19.74
C GLN A 950 5.36 8.63 19.05
N ASN A 951 4.35 8.14 19.79
CA ASN A 951 2.98 7.94 19.28
C ASN A 951 2.92 7.12 17.97
N GLY A 952 3.72 6.07 17.84
CA GLY A 952 3.78 5.22 16.64
C GLY A 952 4.47 5.86 15.43
N GLN A 953 5.20 6.96 15.61
CA GLN A 953 5.90 7.69 14.53
C GLN A 953 7.37 7.90 14.88
N ALA A 954 8.25 7.92 13.88
CA ALA A 954 9.70 8.05 14.08
C ALA A 954 10.07 9.39 14.72
N ALA A 955 10.76 9.36 15.86
CA ALA A 955 11.15 10.54 16.61
C ALA A 955 12.25 10.20 17.62
N SER A 956 13.30 11.02 17.69
CA SER A 956 14.29 10.93 18.76
C SER A 956 13.60 11.10 20.11
N CYS A 957 13.95 10.25 21.07
CA CYS A 957 13.36 10.28 22.42
C CYS A 957 14.45 10.34 23.49
N SER A 958 14.10 10.90 24.65
CA SER A 958 14.91 10.81 25.86
C SER A 958 14.01 10.67 27.07
N GLY A 959 14.31 9.68 27.92
CA GLY A 959 13.37 9.16 28.90
C GLY A 959 13.99 8.85 30.26
N ALA A 960 13.32 7.97 31.00
CA ALA A 960 13.82 7.43 32.26
C ALA A 960 14.38 6.00 32.12
N GLY A 961 14.40 5.48 30.88
CA GLY A 961 15.23 4.37 30.43
C GLY A 961 15.53 4.65 28.95
N GLY A 962 16.79 4.93 28.62
CA GLY A 962 17.25 5.28 27.28
C GLY A 962 17.14 6.75 26.82
N GLU A 963 18.06 7.13 25.94
CA GLU A 963 17.92 8.18 24.91
C GLU A 963 18.16 7.52 23.54
N ALA A 964 17.43 7.88 22.49
CA ALA A 964 17.51 7.24 21.18
C ALA A 964 17.34 8.23 20.00
N ASN A 965 17.98 7.92 18.88
CA ASN A 965 17.76 8.56 17.58
C ASN A 965 16.46 8.04 16.92
N ALA A 966 15.91 8.78 15.96
CA ALA A 966 14.66 8.40 15.31
C ALA A 966 14.86 7.18 14.38
N GLY A 967 14.27 6.03 14.71
CA GLY A 967 14.36 4.79 13.92
C GLY A 967 13.52 4.78 12.64
N SER A 968 13.68 5.81 11.80
CA SER A 968 12.83 6.16 10.65
C SER A 968 12.58 4.99 9.70
N ARG A 969 13.61 4.23 9.35
CA ARG A 969 13.50 3.12 8.39
C ARG A 969 12.79 1.90 9.00
N TYR A 970 13.04 1.60 10.28
CA TYR A 970 12.33 0.54 11.00
C TYR A 970 10.83 0.86 11.16
N VAL A 971 10.48 2.10 11.50
CA VAL A 971 9.09 2.56 11.62
C VAL A 971 8.33 2.46 10.30
N GLU A 972 8.94 2.88 9.19
CA GLU A 972 8.32 2.84 7.87
C GLU A 972 8.19 1.41 7.33
N VAL A 973 9.14 0.51 7.63
CA VAL A 973 9.00 -0.94 7.38
C VAL A 973 7.84 -1.51 8.18
N ALA A 974 7.70 -1.18 9.46
CA ALA A 974 6.62 -1.68 10.31
C ALA A 974 5.24 -1.21 9.82
N ASN A 975 5.07 0.09 9.56
CA ASN A 975 3.86 0.67 9.01
C ASN A 975 3.46 0.02 7.68
N ARG A 976 4.41 -0.18 6.75
CA ARG A 976 4.14 -0.80 5.45
C ARG A 976 3.88 -2.30 5.50
N THR A 977 4.15 -2.95 6.63
CA THR A 977 3.99 -4.40 6.85
C THR A 977 2.96 -4.72 7.94
N ASN A 978 2.13 -3.74 8.33
CA ASN A 978 1.05 -3.89 9.32
C ASN A 978 1.54 -4.39 10.71
N GLY A 979 2.80 -4.15 11.06
CA GLY A 979 3.35 -4.43 12.39
C GLY A 979 3.38 -3.19 13.30
N GLN A 980 3.64 -3.41 14.58
CA GLN A 980 3.53 -2.39 15.62
C GLN A 980 4.78 -1.53 15.79
N VAL A 981 4.59 -0.29 16.26
CA VAL A 981 5.66 0.68 16.53
C VAL A 981 5.59 1.19 17.96
N TYR A 982 6.63 0.92 18.74
CA TYR A 982 6.78 1.35 20.14
C TYR A 982 8.07 2.14 20.36
N SER A 983 8.10 2.91 21.45
CA SER A 983 9.26 3.72 21.84
C SER A 983 10.24 2.89 22.64
N ILE A 984 11.49 2.81 22.20
CA ILE A 984 12.58 2.16 22.95
C ILE A 984 12.90 2.91 24.26
N CYS A 985 12.63 4.22 24.34
CA CYS A 985 12.81 5.02 25.56
C CYS A 985 11.74 4.73 26.66
N ALA A 986 11.04 3.60 26.60
CA ALA A 986 10.01 3.19 27.53
C ALA A 986 10.59 2.32 28.66
N THR A 987 10.41 2.74 29.90
CA THR A 987 10.93 2.07 31.12
C THR A 987 10.38 0.66 31.40
N ASP A 988 9.52 0.13 30.53
CA ASP A 988 8.88 -1.17 30.66
C ASP A 988 8.38 -1.63 29.28
N PHE A 989 9.05 -2.58 28.64
CA PHE A 989 8.62 -3.17 27.36
C PHE A 989 7.46 -4.18 27.53
N GLY A 990 6.94 -4.38 28.74
CA GLY A 990 5.95 -5.41 29.03
C GLY A 990 4.61 -5.26 28.32
N GLN A 991 4.17 -4.03 28.02
CA GLN A 991 3.00 -3.79 27.16
C GLN A 991 3.33 -3.98 25.66
N PRO A 992 4.35 -3.30 25.08
CA PRO A 992 4.80 -3.54 23.70
C PRO A 992 4.95 -5.04 23.35
N LEU A 993 5.66 -5.78 24.20
CA LEU A 993 5.91 -7.20 24.00
C LEU A 993 4.62 -8.04 24.14
N GLN A 994 3.69 -7.68 25.02
CA GLN A 994 2.40 -8.35 25.10
C GLN A 994 1.55 -8.13 23.83
N GLU A 995 1.55 -6.93 23.27
CA GLU A 995 0.75 -6.58 22.10
C GLU A 995 1.31 -7.23 20.82
N ILE A 996 2.63 -7.17 20.59
CA ILE A 996 3.29 -7.94 19.52
C ILE A 996 3.05 -9.45 19.70
N GLY A 997 3.10 -9.95 20.94
CA GLY A 997 2.81 -11.36 21.25
C GLY A 997 1.36 -11.77 20.95
N ASN A 998 0.40 -10.85 21.09
CA ASN A 998 -0.99 -11.11 20.72
C ASN A 998 -1.18 -11.18 19.19
N GLN A 999 -0.50 -10.30 18.44
CA GLN A 999 -0.50 -10.31 16.97
C GLN A 999 0.16 -11.59 16.43
N ALA A 1000 1.36 -11.91 16.94
CA ALA A 1000 2.12 -13.10 16.57
C ALA A 1000 1.34 -14.41 16.81
N PHE A 1001 0.79 -14.58 18.01
CA PHE A 1001 0.29 -15.88 18.50
C PHE A 1001 -1.24 -16.03 18.47
N GLY A 1002 -1.96 -15.10 17.86
CA GLY A 1002 -3.42 -15.09 17.77
C GLY A 1002 -4.03 -16.27 17.00
N LEU A 1003 -5.36 -16.20 16.81
CA LEU A 1003 -6.07 -17.10 15.90
C LEU A 1003 -5.99 -16.55 14.47
N PRO A 1004 -5.73 -17.39 13.46
CA PRO A 1004 -5.91 -17.02 12.05
C PRO A 1004 -7.32 -16.47 11.80
N VAL A 1005 -7.40 -15.20 11.39
CA VAL A 1005 -8.65 -14.55 10.93
C VAL A 1005 -8.78 -14.56 9.41
N GLN A 1006 -7.66 -14.75 8.70
CA GLN A 1006 -7.53 -14.66 7.25
C GLN A 1006 -7.09 -16.02 6.66
N PHE A 1007 -7.83 -16.50 5.65
CA PHE A 1007 -7.65 -17.80 5.01
C PHE A 1007 -7.44 -17.61 3.50
N PHE A 1008 -6.20 -17.73 3.06
CA PHE A 1008 -5.78 -17.50 1.67
C PHE A 1008 -6.22 -18.65 0.76
N LEU A 1009 -6.86 -18.31 -0.35
CA LEU A 1009 -7.42 -19.25 -1.31
C LEU A 1009 -6.36 -19.67 -2.34
N THR A 1010 -6.41 -20.93 -2.77
CA THR A 1010 -5.42 -21.52 -3.71
C THR A 1010 -5.52 -20.93 -5.11
N ARG A 1011 -6.70 -20.41 -5.51
CA ARG A 1011 -6.93 -19.82 -6.84
C ARG A 1011 -7.70 -18.50 -6.68
N PRO A 1012 -7.48 -17.47 -7.54
CA PRO A 1012 -8.32 -16.27 -7.56
C PRO A 1012 -9.80 -16.64 -7.69
N ALA A 1013 -10.69 -16.10 -6.87
CA ALA A 1013 -12.11 -16.49 -6.85
C ALA A 1013 -13.05 -15.49 -7.54
N GLU A 1014 -14.05 -15.99 -8.29
CA GLU A 1014 -15.21 -15.21 -8.73
C GLU A 1014 -16.03 -14.85 -7.49
N SER A 1015 -16.04 -13.57 -7.08
CA SER A 1015 -16.54 -13.13 -5.76
C SER A 1015 -18.01 -13.51 -5.47
N ASN A 1016 -18.85 -13.59 -6.51
CA ASN A 1016 -20.26 -13.98 -6.43
C ASN A 1016 -20.51 -15.50 -6.33
N SER A 1017 -19.46 -16.33 -6.49
CA SER A 1017 -19.55 -17.80 -6.44
C SER A 1017 -19.23 -18.38 -5.06
N ILE A 1018 -18.58 -17.58 -4.20
CA ILE A 1018 -17.93 -18.02 -2.96
C ILE A 1018 -18.96 -18.49 -1.92
N GLN A 1019 -18.75 -19.71 -1.41
CA GLN A 1019 -19.57 -20.34 -0.38
C GLN A 1019 -18.69 -20.80 0.78
N VAL A 1020 -18.72 -20.04 1.87
CA VAL A 1020 -18.00 -20.36 3.12
C VAL A 1020 -18.89 -21.21 4.03
N SER A 1021 -18.30 -22.25 4.64
CA SER A 1021 -18.94 -23.06 5.67
C SER A 1021 -17.96 -23.38 6.80
N VAL A 1022 -18.47 -23.46 8.03
CA VAL A 1022 -17.70 -23.78 9.24
C VAL A 1022 -18.32 -24.99 9.91
N ASN A 1023 -17.55 -26.08 10.08
CA ASN A 1023 -18.04 -27.41 10.48
C ASN A 1023 -19.26 -27.87 9.64
N GLY A 1024 -19.21 -27.64 8.32
CA GLY A 1024 -20.30 -27.96 7.39
C GLY A 1024 -21.56 -27.09 7.54
N SER A 1025 -21.58 -26.12 8.46
CA SER A 1025 -22.66 -25.14 8.60
C SER A 1025 -22.33 -23.91 7.74
N MET A 1026 -23.16 -23.66 6.73
CA MET A 1026 -22.97 -22.56 5.78
C MET A 1026 -23.05 -21.19 6.47
N ARG A 1027 -22.18 -20.25 6.07
CA ARG A 1027 -22.13 -18.88 6.61
C ARG A 1027 -22.45 -17.88 5.50
N SER A 1028 -23.58 -17.17 5.64
CA SER A 1028 -24.00 -16.11 4.70
C SER A 1028 -23.53 -14.71 5.09
N ASN A 1029 -22.79 -14.60 6.19
CA ASN A 1029 -22.21 -13.39 6.78
C ASN A 1029 -21.19 -13.82 7.85
N GLY A 1030 -20.51 -12.86 8.50
CA GLY A 1030 -19.43 -13.13 9.44
C GLY A 1030 -18.05 -13.20 8.79
N TRP A 1031 -17.95 -12.88 7.49
CA TRP A 1031 -16.75 -12.94 6.68
C TRP A 1031 -16.87 -12.03 5.45
N ASN A 1032 -15.73 -11.65 4.89
CA ASN A 1032 -15.58 -10.96 3.60
C ASN A 1032 -14.52 -11.67 2.74
N TYR A 1033 -14.55 -11.46 1.43
CA TYR A 1033 -13.49 -11.87 0.50
C TYR A 1033 -12.66 -10.65 0.10
N ASP A 1034 -11.35 -10.68 0.36
CA ASP A 1034 -10.41 -9.74 -0.23
C ASP A 1034 -9.80 -10.35 -1.51
N SER A 1035 -10.04 -9.69 -2.64
CA SER A 1035 -9.49 -10.06 -3.94
C SER A 1035 -8.01 -9.70 -4.13
N ALA A 1036 -7.45 -8.78 -3.33
CA ALA A 1036 -6.05 -8.37 -3.44
C ALA A 1036 -5.10 -9.45 -2.89
N SER A 1037 -5.33 -9.87 -1.65
CA SER A 1037 -4.66 -11.03 -1.04
C SER A 1037 -5.20 -12.38 -1.54
N ASN A 1038 -6.37 -12.40 -2.17
CA ASN A 1038 -7.14 -13.61 -2.51
C ASN A 1038 -7.44 -14.46 -1.25
N SER A 1039 -8.19 -13.90 -0.31
CA SER A 1039 -8.44 -14.55 0.99
C SER A 1039 -9.86 -14.30 1.54
N ILE A 1040 -10.29 -15.21 2.42
CA ILE A 1040 -11.49 -15.04 3.25
C ILE A 1040 -11.04 -14.50 4.61
N ILE A 1041 -11.52 -13.32 4.98
CA ILE A 1041 -11.29 -12.69 6.29
C ILE A 1041 -12.58 -12.85 7.10
N PHE A 1042 -12.49 -13.38 8.31
CA PHE A 1042 -13.63 -13.47 9.24
C PHE A 1042 -13.72 -12.22 10.13
N ASP A 1043 -14.95 -11.76 10.40
CA ASP A 1043 -15.20 -10.74 11.41
C ASP A 1043 -14.76 -11.27 12.79
N GLU A 1044 -14.14 -10.42 13.64
CA GLU A 1044 -13.52 -10.85 14.91
C GLU A 1044 -14.47 -11.71 15.79
N ALA A 1045 -15.74 -11.30 15.91
CA ALA A 1045 -16.77 -12.01 16.67
C ALA A 1045 -17.30 -13.29 16.00
N GLN A 1046 -16.86 -13.63 14.79
CA GLN A 1046 -17.25 -14.80 14.00
C GLN A 1046 -16.07 -15.71 13.62
N VAL A 1047 -14.84 -15.36 14.01
CA VAL A 1047 -13.62 -16.15 13.79
C VAL A 1047 -13.85 -17.60 14.23
N PRO A 1048 -13.60 -18.58 13.34
CA PRO A 1048 -13.72 -20.00 13.65
C PRO A 1048 -12.90 -20.36 14.88
N GLN A 1049 -13.43 -21.24 15.72
CA GLN A 1049 -12.76 -21.66 16.95
C GLN A 1049 -11.78 -22.83 16.68
N PRO A 1050 -10.72 -23.01 17.49
CA PRO A 1050 -9.77 -24.11 17.32
C PRO A 1050 -10.43 -25.49 17.13
N GLY A 1051 -9.94 -26.23 16.14
CA GLY A 1051 -10.48 -27.52 15.72
C GLY A 1051 -11.72 -27.45 14.82
N GLN A 1052 -12.21 -26.27 14.46
CA GLN A 1052 -13.28 -26.12 13.47
C GLN A 1052 -12.72 -26.16 12.04
N GLN A 1053 -13.37 -26.91 11.16
CA GLN A 1053 -13.05 -26.96 9.74
C GLN A 1053 -13.71 -25.77 9.03
N VAL A 1054 -12.93 -24.99 8.30
CA VAL A 1054 -13.42 -23.98 7.35
C VAL A 1054 -13.33 -24.58 5.96
N ARG A 1055 -14.44 -24.56 5.21
CA ARG A 1055 -14.47 -25.01 3.82
C ARG A 1055 -15.04 -23.92 2.95
N VAL A 1056 -14.28 -23.53 1.92
CA VAL A 1056 -14.64 -22.51 0.94
C VAL A 1056 -14.75 -23.18 -0.43
N GLU A 1057 -15.92 -23.09 -1.06
CA GLU A 1057 -16.15 -23.59 -2.43
C GLU A 1057 -16.49 -22.42 -3.34
N TYR A 1058 -15.85 -22.36 -4.52
CA TYR A 1058 -15.91 -21.20 -5.42
C TYR A 1058 -15.52 -21.57 -6.85
N ASN A 1059 -15.96 -20.79 -7.83
CA ASN A 1059 -15.38 -20.81 -9.17
C ASN A 1059 -14.08 -19.99 -9.16
N ALA A 1060 -13.00 -20.56 -9.69
CA ALA A 1060 -11.79 -19.80 -9.98
C ALA A 1060 -12.04 -18.79 -11.11
N GLN A 1061 -11.65 -17.53 -10.87
CA GLN A 1061 -11.75 -16.40 -11.78
C GLN A 1061 -10.97 -16.67 -13.08
N CYS A 1062 -11.68 -16.63 -14.20
CA CYS A 1062 -11.07 -16.66 -15.52
C CYS A 1062 -10.61 -15.24 -15.91
N PHE A 1063 -9.31 -15.06 -16.16
CA PHE A 1063 -8.78 -13.81 -16.73
C PHE A 1063 -8.67 -13.93 -18.26
N PRO A 1064 -8.86 -12.84 -19.03
CA PRO A 1064 -8.81 -12.89 -20.49
C PRO A 1064 -7.39 -13.11 -21.01
N ARG A 1065 -7.23 -14.04 -21.95
CA ARG A 1065 -5.96 -14.28 -22.67
C ARG A 1065 -5.61 -13.08 -23.57
N ARG A 1066 -4.34 -12.64 -23.58
CA ARG A 1066 -3.87 -11.49 -24.38
C ARG A 1066 -3.67 -11.85 -25.85
N GLY A 1067 -4.77 -12.09 -26.58
CA GLY A 1067 -4.72 -12.40 -28.02
C GLY A 1067 -6.07 -12.52 -28.75
N ASN A 1068 -7.20 -12.29 -28.08
CA ASN A 1068 -8.56 -12.27 -28.65
C ASN A 1068 -9.18 -10.87 -28.53
#